data_AF-A0A975JKR4-F1
#
_entry.id   AF-A0A975JKR4-F1
#
_cell.length_a   1.000
_cell.length_b   1.000
_cell.length_c   1.000
_cell.angle_alpha   90.00
_cell.angle_beta   90.00
_cell.angle_gamma   90.00
#
_symmetry.space_group_name_H-M   'P 1'
#
loop_
_entity.id
_entity.type
_entity.pdbx_description
1 polymer ?
#
loop_
_entity_poly.entity_id
_entity_poly.type
_entity_poly.pdbx_seq_one_letter_code
_entity_poly.pdbx_strand_id
1 'polypeptide(L)'
;MSWLGLGLVSQSSPVPRAGDLSATAPPAIAPSAAWNGSEGSGFAALPADPERTTAKPALRLITPPKQHFTDTLDVGVMAAANDRGSLFEALGLAGVTFHFEGTSVTLAEPRWHSLIDANGEVQTYYGWWVRLRKPPQRSGYAHLYVEATPRDATMQSRVIGPYVFAPQAARHDGLLSVAPSAGAIAGSRYPTIREAIQFGKSQGWQNYRIALTEPGTYDMGDDPPNAWDQKGWVEIVAATSGCAIGLTEYTTDAAAKISPGRSPIRLIGRDLTLDFRHLVEINSFDTNFWCDGITITTSDPRGRFETLRGGAPDQLGWRIRGGAWFTECDISEVSGACGTATLVRGCTLANMTYDVFGDIKCCVHNTLDNHRGGFWYTDHPCVAVQYAGAEATATLERDGTADASLATWTARWGTNVATFECGNQESYYTGATGDGYTFADLVAWLDGLPGWSASLTDPEFATIRCCAGSIAGEKGRGLPATDCKTAPLTLVAMFDRHGDFYQPPFNADENVIIAFNRAWEMQTQTLFLSPNPPGAILRDILIFGNALHNSETVEGYYDPDANSSQFGRGTGAGLSHLVIVHNSANQRWRVRNDEQNNTADTYCLIANNVAKDFVWAGGQVLANLKVDAMHLFDGAIKPSGATRIALGGNESSLFANASGGDFTPVGGLLASGFAPILPHDIAQGGYPPIAAPGAIAANAAVFVDSGGPSGSGDPFGDLLALIDAAGGRSSIHDYTLASDVPPWTSPDRSANGNQHLQATGSRKPALGTNGATFDGNNDFVSQAINGGLFTVAMAIMVNDPADPGAILSDEANTTYVQYQAGNTASHFATAVQVDGVVTTTRGDLHDAVNGAGEVVLMIEGVDFSGRSELRIGRGSGAMNATVRRVAVIEESAFPGNLQQVRQLAAEAVALT
;
A
#
# COMPACT_ATOMS: atom_id res chain seq x y z
N MET A 1 -50.33 21.14 14.22
CA MET A 1 -49.72 22.30 14.91
C MET A 1 -48.32 22.47 14.37
N SER A 2 -47.99 23.67 13.89
CA SER A 2 -46.78 24.01 13.13
C SER A 2 -45.53 23.94 13.99
N TRP A 3 -44.50 23.21 13.56
CA TRP A 3 -43.10 23.51 13.90
C TRP A 3 -42.23 23.25 12.67
N LEU A 4 -41.80 24.36 12.04
CA LEU A 4 -40.68 24.44 11.12
C LEU A 4 -39.40 24.27 11.95
N GLY A 5 -38.75 23.11 11.84
CA GLY A 5 -37.40 22.90 12.36
C GLY A 5 -36.38 23.22 11.27
N LEU A 6 -35.97 24.49 11.21
CA LEU A 6 -34.77 24.93 10.50
C LEU A 6 -33.57 24.10 11.00
N GLY A 7 -32.87 23.45 10.08
CA GLY A 7 -31.55 22.86 10.34
C GLY A 7 -30.57 23.96 10.73
N LEU A 8 -30.25 24.03 12.01
CA LEU A 8 -29.12 24.79 12.51
C LEU A 8 -27.90 23.87 12.46
N VAL A 9 -27.11 24.07 11.41
CA VAL A 9 -25.69 23.69 11.37
C VAL A 9 -25.00 24.45 12.51
N SER A 10 -24.47 23.76 13.52
CA SER A 10 -23.66 24.42 14.53
C SER A 10 -22.32 24.83 13.92
N GLN A 11 -22.12 26.14 13.75
CA GLN A 11 -20.83 26.75 13.45
C GLN A 11 -19.91 26.66 14.67
N SER A 12 -18.74 26.02 14.50
CA SER A 12 -17.42 26.66 14.68
C SER A 12 -16.30 25.65 14.48
N SER A 13 -16.13 25.17 13.24
CA SER A 13 -14.82 24.67 12.78
C SER A 13 -14.22 25.74 11.87
N PRO A 14 -12.89 25.96 11.89
CA PRO A 14 -12.26 26.95 11.03
C PRO A 14 -12.63 26.64 9.58
N VAL A 15 -13.26 27.61 8.93
CA VAL A 15 -13.56 27.59 7.49
C VAL A 15 -12.27 27.20 6.77
N PRO A 16 -12.22 26.05 6.06
CA PRO A 16 -11.08 25.72 5.22
C PRO A 16 -10.85 26.90 4.27
N ARG A 17 -9.59 27.30 4.06
CA ARG A 17 -9.26 28.37 3.11
C ARG A 17 -10.00 28.10 1.79
N ALA A 18 -10.79 29.08 1.35
CA ALA A 18 -11.65 29.01 0.17
C ALA A 18 -10.89 28.91 -1.18
N GLY A 19 -9.64 28.43 -1.17
CA GLY A 19 -8.77 28.26 -2.34
C GLY A 19 -8.61 26.83 -2.85
N ASP A 20 -8.92 25.79 -2.06
CA ASP A 20 -8.57 24.39 -2.40
C ASP A 20 -9.75 23.45 -2.74
N LEU A 21 -10.98 23.95 -2.88
CA LEU A 21 -12.16 23.10 -3.14
C LEU A 21 -12.93 23.47 -4.42
N SER A 22 -12.25 23.69 -5.55
CA SER A 22 -12.91 23.53 -6.85
C SER A 22 -12.87 22.07 -7.31
N ALA A 23 -13.19 21.13 -6.42
CA ALA A 23 -13.32 19.73 -6.80
C ALA A 23 -14.54 19.61 -7.74
N THR A 24 -14.27 19.45 -9.04
CA THR A 24 -15.30 19.21 -10.04
C THR A 24 -16.15 18.03 -9.59
N ALA A 25 -17.45 18.27 -9.38
CA ALA A 25 -18.38 17.25 -8.94
C ALA A 25 -18.31 15.99 -9.83
N PRO A 26 -18.45 14.78 -9.26
CA PRO A 26 -18.37 13.58 -10.05
C PRO A 26 -19.43 13.52 -11.16
N PRO A 27 -19.10 12.98 -12.36
CA PRO A 27 -20.08 12.72 -13.39
C PRO A 27 -21.25 11.95 -12.80
N ALA A 28 -22.45 12.31 -13.24
CA ALA A 28 -23.66 11.78 -12.67
C ALA A 28 -24.34 10.80 -13.62
N ILE A 29 -24.90 9.75 -13.05
CA ILE A 29 -25.62 8.69 -13.77
C ILE A 29 -26.94 8.39 -13.06
N ALA A 30 -28.00 8.18 -13.84
CA ALA A 30 -29.33 7.82 -13.34
C ALA A 30 -29.83 6.59 -14.10
N PRO A 31 -30.65 5.73 -13.49
CA PRO A 31 -31.27 4.60 -14.18
C PRO A 31 -31.91 4.99 -15.51
N SER A 32 -31.90 4.08 -16.48
CA SER A 32 -32.48 4.33 -17.79
C SER A 32 -33.99 4.55 -17.70
N ALA A 33 -34.57 5.10 -18.77
CA ALA A 33 -36.02 5.26 -18.86
C ALA A 33 -36.80 3.93 -18.84
N ALA A 34 -36.14 2.79 -19.12
CA ALA A 34 -36.73 1.45 -19.06
C ALA A 34 -36.81 0.90 -17.64
N TRP A 35 -35.99 1.40 -16.71
CA TRP A 35 -36.01 0.97 -15.31
C TRP A 35 -37.35 1.32 -14.65
N ASN A 36 -37.98 0.29 -14.07
CA ASN A 36 -39.32 0.37 -13.52
C ASN A 36 -39.35 0.36 -11.98
N GLY A 37 -38.19 0.46 -11.33
CA GLY A 37 -38.04 0.34 -9.87
C GLY A 37 -37.63 -1.06 -9.41
N SER A 38 -37.64 -2.05 -10.31
CA SER A 38 -37.13 -3.40 -10.04
C SER A 38 -35.67 -3.52 -10.46
N GLU A 39 -34.89 -4.24 -9.67
CA GLU A 39 -33.49 -4.57 -9.96
C GLU A 39 -33.32 -5.21 -11.33
N GLY A 40 -32.31 -4.76 -12.07
CA GLY A 40 -31.96 -5.30 -13.38
C GLY A 40 -32.89 -4.88 -14.52
N SER A 41 -34.05 -4.28 -14.21
CA SER A 41 -35.09 -3.98 -15.22
C SER A 41 -34.69 -2.90 -16.22
N GLY A 42 -33.68 -2.09 -15.90
CA GLY A 42 -33.17 -1.08 -16.82
C GLY A 42 -32.22 -1.63 -17.87
N PHE A 43 -31.65 -2.83 -17.68
CA PHE A 43 -30.67 -3.40 -18.60
C PHE A 43 -31.32 -4.17 -19.76
N ALA A 44 -30.82 -3.93 -20.98
CA ALA A 44 -31.11 -4.81 -22.11
C ALA A 44 -30.29 -6.12 -22.03
N ALA A 45 -29.07 -6.03 -21.52
CA ALA A 45 -28.20 -7.15 -21.17
C ALA A 45 -27.41 -6.77 -19.92
N LEU A 46 -27.26 -7.71 -18.99
CA LEU A 46 -26.51 -7.47 -17.75
C LEU A 46 -25.00 -7.48 -18.05
N PRO A 47 -24.23 -6.50 -17.54
CA PRO A 47 -22.78 -6.60 -17.54
C PRO A 47 -22.32 -7.87 -16.80
N ALA A 48 -21.32 -8.55 -17.36
CA ALA A 48 -20.79 -9.79 -16.80
C ALA A 48 -19.26 -9.75 -16.80
N ASP A 49 -18.65 -10.29 -15.74
CA ASP A 49 -17.20 -10.45 -15.68
C ASP A 49 -16.78 -11.53 -16.70
N PRO A 50 -15.90 -11.24 -17.67
CA PRO A 50 -15.53 -12.21 -18.70
C PRO A 50 -14.86 -13.45 -18.07
N GLU A 51 -14.98 -14.61 -18.71
CA GLU A 51 -14.22 -15.79 -18.29
C GLU A 51 -12.71 -15.50 -18.39
N ARG A 52 -11.98 -15.84 -17.33
CA ARG A 52 -10.56 -15.52 -17.20
C ARG A 52 -9.73 -16.35 -18.17
N THR A 53 -9.00 -15.69 -19.06
CA THR A 53 -7.98 -16.29 -19.94
C THR A 53 -6.58 -15.69 -19.72
N THR A 54 -6.51 -14.54 -19.03
CA THR A 54 -5.28 -13.79 -18.73
C THR A 54 -5.50 -12.98 -17.44
N ALA A 55 -4.52 -12.15 -17.03
CA ALA A 55 -4.66 -11.25 -15.90
C ALA A 55 -5.75 -10.20 -16.12
N LYS A 56 -6.30 -9.67 -15.02
CA LYS A 56 -7.33 -8.64 -15.02
C LYS A 56 -6.93 -7.49 -14.08
N PRO A 57 -7.45 -6.27 -14.25
CA PRO A 57 -7.35 -5.25 -13.22
C PRO A 57 -7.85 -5.74 -11.87
N ALA A 58 -7.30 -5.22 -10.78
CA ALA A 58 -8.00 -5.25 -9.51
C ALA A 58 -9.01 -4.10 -9.47
N LEU A 59 -10.20 -4.37 -8.96
CA LEU A 59 -11.35 -3.48 -8.90
C LEU A 59 -12.18 -3.82 -7.66
N ARG A 60 -12.25 -2.89 -6.71
CA ARG A 60 -13.00 -3.04 -5.45
C ARG A 60 -13.84 -1.80 -5.14
N LEU A 61 -15.04 -2.06 -4.65
CA LEU A 61 -15.95 -1.01 -4.18
C LEU A 61 -15.43 -0.44 -2.85
N ILE A 62 -15.33 0.88 -2.76
CA ILE A 62 -14.91 1.60 -1.54
C ILE A 62 -16.08 2.38 -0.91
N THR A 63 -17.31 2.10 -1.36
CA THR A 63 -18.56 2.66 -0.83
C THR A 63 -19.52 1.50 -0.56
N PRO A 64 -19.90 1.23 0.70
CA PRO A 64 -20.76 0.08 1.01
C PRO A 64 -22.08 0.09 0.22
N PRO A 65 -22.57 -1.06 -0.28
CA PRO A 65 -23.82 -1.16 -1.03
C PRO A 65 -25.04 -1.09 -0.08
N LYS A 66 -26.25 -1.35 -0.61
CA LYS A 66 -27.55 -1.37 0.08
C LYS A 66 -27.99 -0.02 0.66
N GLN A 67 -27.42 1.09 0.18
CA GLN A 67 -27.78 2.42 0.65
C GLN A 67 -29.05 2.96 -0.02
N HIS A 68 -29.98 3.45 0.81
CA HIS A 68 -31.13 4.24 0.37
C HIS A 68 -30.74 5.71 0.21
N PHE A 69 -31.11 6.33 -0.91
CA PHE A 69 -30.87 7.75 -1.15
C PHE A 69 -32.07 8.43 -1.84
N THR A 70 -32.33 9.69 -1.49
CA THR A 70 -33.52 10.43 -1.93
C THR A 70 -33.27 11.40 -3.08
N ASP A 71 -32.00 11.74 -3.34
CA ASP A 71 -31.61 12.64 -4.43
C ASP A 71 -30.37 12.09 -5.14
N THR A 72 -29.22 12.16 -4.47
CA THR A 72 -27.96 11.66 -5.00
C THR A 72 -27.16 10.88 -3.96
N LEU A 73 -26.25 10.03 -4.44
CA LEU A 73 -25.28 9.29 -3.64
C LEU A 73 -23.97 9.19 -4.43
N ASP A 74 -22.86 9.58 -3.82
CA ASP A 74 -21.53 9.39 -4.41
C ASP A 74 -21.04 7.96 -4.14
N VAL A 75 -20.57 7.29 -5.18
CA VAL A 75 -20.09 5.91 -5.12
C VAL A 75 -18.69 5.85 -5.73
N GLY A 76 -17.76 5.28 -4.97
CA GLY A 76 -16.37 5.14 -5.33
C GLY A 76 -15.94 3.69 -5.50
N VAL A 77 -15.00 3.45 -6.41
CA VAL A 77 -14.19 2.22 -6.47
C VAL A 77 -12.71 2.57 -6.45
N MET A 78 -11.89 1.67 -5.90
CA MET A 78 -10.45 1.65 -6.16
C MET A 78 -10.18 0.61 -7.25
N ALA A 79 -9.44 1.00 -8.28
CA ALA A 79 -9.14 0.13 -9.40
C ALA A 79 -7.79 0.48 -10.02
N ALA A 80 -7.00 -0.54 -10.33
CA ALA A 80 -5.68 -0.37 -10.91
C ALA A 80 -5.25 -1.64 -11.68
N ALA A 81 -4.33 -1.47 -12.63
CA ALA A 81 -3.68 -2.55 -13.37
C ALA A 81 -2.22 -2.19 -13.67
N ASN A 82 -1.42 -3.19 -14.02
CA ASN A 82 -0.05 -2.97 -14.43
C ASN A 82 -0.03 -2.73 -15.94
N ASP A 83 0.20 -1.49 -16.38
CA ASP A 83 0.43 -1.18 -17.79
C ASP A 83 1.92 -1.23 -18.09
N ARG A 84 2.40 -2.41 -18.48
CA ARG A 84 3.79 -2.65 -18.93
C ARG A 84 4.87 -2.12 -17.96
N GLY A 85 4.61 -2.21 -16.65
CA GLY A 85 5.52 -1.77 -15.59
C GLY A 85 5.15 -0.44 -14.95
N SER A 86 4.01 0.17 -15.28
CA SER A 86 3.57 1.46 -14.73
C SER A 86 2.08 1.49 -14.34
N LEU A 87 1.77 2.25 -13.30
CA LEU A 87 0.41 2.63 -12.87
C LEU A 87 0.20 4.17 -13.05
N PHE A 88 1.17 4.88 -13.64
CA PHE A 88 1.22 6.34 -13.55
C PHE A 88 0.04 6.99 -14.29
N GLU A 89 -0.20 6.53 -15.52
CA GLU A 89 -1.34 6.99 -16.31
C GLU A 89 -2.63 6.32 -15.85
N ALA A 90 -3.45 7.04 -15.09
CA ALA A 90 -4.77 6.62 -14.66
C ALA A 90 -4.78 5.23 -13.98
N LEU A 91 -3.80 4.97 -13.10
CA LEU A 91 -3.65 3.69 -12.41
C LEU A 91 -3.51 2.48 -13.35
N GLY A 92 -2.96 2.68 -14.54
CA GLY A 92 -2.78 1.65 -15.57
C GLY A 92 -4.08 1.23 -16.28
N LEU A 93 -5.15 2.02 -16.13
CA LEU A 93 -6.46 1.76 -16.72
C LEU A 93 -6.76 2.73 -17.88
N ALA A 94 -7.39 2.20 -18.93
CA ALA A 94 -7.92 3.00 -20.03
C ALA A 94 -9.18 3.75 -19.57
N GLY A 95 -9.89 3.20 -18.59
CA GLY A 95 -10.99 3.85 -17.90
C GLY A 95 -11.74 2.89 -16.99
N VAL A 96 -12.68 3.46 -16.22
CA VAL A 96 -13.63 2.72 -15.39
C VAL A 96 -15.05 3.12 -15.79
N THR A 97 -15.86 2.14 -16.16
CA THR A 97 -17.24 2.33 -16.58
C THR A 97 -18.20 1.91 -15.48
N PHE A 98 -19.05 2.83 -15.06
CA PHE A 98 -20.17 2.55 -14.14
C PHE A 98 -21.42 2.31 -14.96
N HIS A 99 -22.06 1.15 -14.78
CA HIS A 99 -23.30 0.76 -15.46
C HIS A 99 -24.44 0.74 -14.44
N PHE A 100 -25.39 1.66 -14.55
CA PHE A 100 -26.51 1.82 -13.62
C PHE A 100 -27.85 1.68 -14.34
N GLU A 101 -28.50 0.53 -14.16
CA GLU A 101 -29.81 0.20 -14.72
C GLU A 101 -29.98 0.60 -16.21
N GLY A 102 -29.04 0.13 -17.04
CA GLY A 102 -29.03 0.32 -18.49
C GLY A 102 -28.47 1.65 -19.00
N THR A 103 -28.02 2.55 -18.12
CA THR A 103 -27.16 3.68 -18.51
C THR A 103 -25.73 3.40 -18.10
N SER A 104 -24.77 4.06 -18.75
CA SER A 104 -23.36 3.93 -18.41
C SER A 104 -22.61 5.26 -18.50
N VAL A 105 -21.58 5.42 -17.68
CA VAL A 105 -20.61 6.52 -17.78
C VAL A 105 -19.21 5.96 -17.61
N THR A 106 -18.31 6.31 -18.52
CA THR A 106 -16.89 5.94 -18.46
C THR A 106 -16.09 7.13 -17.95
N LEU A 107 -15.30 6.88 -16.90
CA LEU A 107 -14.33 7.82 -16.35
C LEU A 107 -12.96 7.50 -16.97
N ALA A 108 -12.26 8.53 -17.45
CA ALA A 108 -10.94 8.38 -18.08
C ALA A 108 -9.78 8.40 -17.06
N GLU A 109 -10.02 8.96 -15.87
CA GLU A 109 -9.01 9.11 -14.81
C GLU A 109 -9.62 8.99 -13.40
N PRO A 110 -8.85 8.50 -12.41
CA PRO A 110 -9.20 8.61 -11.00
C PRO A 110 -8.92 10.01 -10.46
N ARG A 111 -9.51 10.34 -9.31
CA ARG A 111 -9.33 11.64 -8.63
C ARG A 111 -9.43 11.51 -7.12
N TRP A 112 -8.94 12.53 -6.43
CA TRP A 112 -9.30 12.80 -5.05
C TRP A 112 -10.75 13.28 -4.98
N HIS A 113 -11.55 12.65 -4.12
CA HIS A 113 -12.94 13.03 -3.88
C HIS A 113 -13.21 13.09 -2.39
N SER A 114 -13.87 14.17 -1.96
CA SER A 114 -14.23 14.38 -0.57
C SER A 114 -15.68 13.98 -0.31
N LEU A 115 -15.91 13.25 0.79
CA LEU A 115 -17.22 12.85 1.28
C LEU A 115 -17.37 13.24 2.76
N ILE A 116 -18.61 13.43 3.19
CA ILE A 116 -18.93 13.65 4.61
C ILE A 116 -19.20 12.27 5.22
N ASP A 117 -18.43 11.91 6.24
CA ASP A 117 -18.59 10.63 6.94
C ASP A 117 -19.80 10.62 7.89
N ALA A 118 -20.01 9.51 8.59
CA ALA A 118 -21.08 9.35 9.57
C ALA A 118 -21.01 10.32 10.77
N ASN A 119 -19.82 10.87 11.04
CA ASN A 119 -19.55 11.79 12.14
C ASN A 119 -19.64 13.26 11.70
N GLY A 120 -19.91 13.52 10.41
CA GLY A 120 -19.99 14.87 9.86
C GLY A 120 -18.63 15.47 9.48
N GLU A 121 -17.56 14.67 9.47
CA GLU A 121 -16.22 15.10 9.10
C GLU A 121 -15.97 14.88 7.61
N VAL A 122 -15.14 15.75 7.02
CA VAL A 122 -14.79 15.67 5.60
C VAL A 122 -13.61 14.73 5.44
N GLN A 123 -13.83 13.63 4.74
CA GLN A 123 -12.81 12.64 4.39
C GLN A 123 -12.52 12.69 2.89
N THR A 124 -11.26 12.55 2.51
CA THR A 124 -10.83 12.63 1.11
C THR A 124 -10.11 11.35 0.70
N TYR A 125 -10.56 10.75 -0.40
CA TYR A 125 -10.07 9.46 -0.87
C TYR A 125 -9.74 9.50 -2.36
N TYR A 126 -8.65 8.84 -2.74
CA TYR A 126 -8.31 8.67 -4.15
C TYR A 126 -9.10 7.49 -4.74
N GLY A 127 -9.61 7.64 -5.96
CA GLY A 127 -10.30 6.56 -6.65
C GLY A 127 -11.15 7.03 -7.82
N TRP A 128 -12.03 6.15 -8.28
CA TRP A 128 -12.94 6.39 -9.40
C TRP A 128 -14.34 6.67 -8.85
N TRP A 129 -14.84 7.88 -9.08
CA TRP A 129 -16.04 8.39 -8.40
C TRP A 129 -17.14 8.78 -9.37
N VAL A 130 -18.35 8.28 -9.14
CA VAL A 130 -19.58 8.65 -9.85
C VAL A 130 -20.64 9.12 -8.87
N ARG A 131 -21.54 10.01 -9.32
CA ARG A 131 -22.74 10.41 -8.57
C ARG A 131 -23.96 9.68 -9.10
N LEU A 132 -24.51 8.76 -8.32
CA LEU A 132 -25.81 8.16 -8.61
C LEU A 132 -26.90 9.21 -8.38
N ARG A 133 -27.87 9.30 -9.30
CA ARG A 133 -29.02 10.21 -9.22
C ARG A 133 -30.33 9.46 -9.25
N LYS A 134 -31.27 9.88 -8.41
CA LYS A 134 -32.63 9.37 -8.40
C LYS A 134 -33.41 9.95 -9.59
N PRO A 135 -34.06 9.12 -10.42
CA PRO A 135 -34.95 9.62 -11.46
C PRO A 135 -36.15 10.35 -10.85
N PRO A 136 -36.66 11.41 -11.50
CA PRO A 136 -37.89 12.06 -11.07
C PRO A 136 -39.04 11.06 -10.96
N GLN A 137 -39.78 11.12 -9.83
CA GLN A 137 -41.00 10.34 -9.56
C GLN A 137 -40.87 8.81 -9.64
N ARG A 138 -39.66 8.25 -9.73
CA ARG A 138 -39.42 6.80 -9.65
C ARG A 138 -38.57 6.46 -8.44
N SER A 139 -38.90 5.34 -7.82
CA SER A 139 -38.21 4.79 -6.65
C SER A 139 -38.14 3.28 -6.78
N GLY A 140 -37.15 2.66 -6.15
CA GLY A 140 -36.98 1.22 -6.17
C GLY A 140 -35.54 0.81 -5.89
N TYR A 141 -35.20 -0.39 -6.31
CA TYR A 141 -33.87 -0.97 -6.13
C TYR A 141 -33.18 -1.05 -7.49
N ALA A 142 -31.93 -0.57 -7.54
CA ALA A 142 -31.16 -0.46 -8.76
C ALA A 142 -29.84 -1.22 -8.63
N HIS A 143 -29.49 -1.98 -9.66
CA HIS A 143 -28.21 -2.65 -9.81
C HIS A 143 -27.17 -1.71 -10.42
N LEU A 144 -26.04 -1.63 -9.75
CA LEU A 144 -24.80 -1.04 -10.24
C LEU A 144 -23.81 -2.16 -10.56
N TYR A 145 -23.24 -2.10 -11.77
CA TYR A 145 -22.04 -2.83 -12.13
C TYR A 145 -20.92 -1.85 -12.41
N VAL A 146 -19.68 -2.26 -12.15
CA VAL A 146 -18.50 -1.45 -12.45
C VAL A 146 -17.52 -2.28 -13.25
N GLU A 147 -17.02 -1.72 -14.34
CA GLU A 147 -16.07 -2.35 -15.24
C GLU A 147 -14.76 -1.57 -15.28
N ALA A 148 -13.63 -2.23 -15.08
CA ALA A 148 -12.30 -1.66 -15.27
C ALA A 148 -11.69 -2.24 -16.56
N THR A 149 -11.25 -1.34 -17.45
CA THR A 149 -10.58 -1.70 -18.71
C THR A 149 -9.08 -1.39 -18.59
N PRO A 150 -8.18 -2.38 -18.69
CA PRO A 150 -6.74 -2.15 -18.62
C PRO A 150 -6.23 -1.37 -19.84
N ARG A 151 -5.16 -0.57 -19.69
CA ARG A 151 -4.43 0.03 -20.83
C ARG A 151 -3.63 -1.00 -21.61
N ASP A 152 -3.08 -1.99 -20.90
CA ASP A 152 -2.46 -3.14 -21.54
C ASP A 152 -3.55 -4.02 -22.17
N ALA A 153 -3.68 -3.94 -23.49
CA ALA A 153 -4.66 -4.70 -24.27
C ALA A 153 -4.47 -6.22 -24.22
N THR A 154 -3.37 -6.72 -23.64
CA THR A 154 -3.15 -8.16 -23.40
C THR A 154 -3.79 -8.67 -22.11
N MET A 155 -4.22 -7.76 -21.22
CA MET A 155 -5.06 -8.07 -20.07
C MET A 155 -6.55 -8.04 -20.44
N GLN A 156 -7.37 -8.74 -19.66
CA GLN A 156 -8.83 -8.72 -19.79
C GLN A 156 -9.44 -7.67 -18.87
N SER A 157 -10.58 -7.08 -19.27
CA SER A 157 -11.39 -6.26 -18.36
C SER A 157 -11.88 -7.07 -17.14
N ARG A 158 -12.18 -6.36 -16.05
CA ARG A 158 -12.88 -6.91 -14.87
C ARG A 158 -14.22 -6.22 -14.70
N VAL A 159 -15.28 -6.98 -14.40
CA VAL A 159 -16.57 -6.45 -13.96
C VAL A 159 -16.87 -6.91 -12.54
N ILE A 160 -17.31 -6.00 -11.67
CA ILE A 160 -17.83 -6.31 -10.33
C ILE A 160 -19.30 -5.89 -10.21
N GLY A 161 -20.05 -6.58 -9.36
CA GLY A 161 -21.48 -6.39 -9.16
C GLY A 161 -22.29 -7.67 -9.46
N PRO A 162 -23.62 -7.62 -9.39
CA PRO A 162 -24.43 -6.43 -9.11
C PRO A 162 -24.32 -5.96 -7.66
N TYR A 163 -24.24 -4.65 -7.46
CA TYR A 163 -24.43 -4.00 -6.16
C TYR A 163 -25.80 -3.30 -6.13
N VAL A 164 -26.52 -3.45 -5.02
CA VAL A 164 -27.81 -2.78 -4.84
C VAL A 164 -27.58 -1.37 -4.29
N PHE A 165 -28.09 -0.36 -4.98
CA PHE A 165 -28.26 0.99 -4.45
C PHE A 165 -29.72 1.39 -4.70
N ALA A 166 -30.37 2.05 -3.74
CA ALA A 166 -31.82 2.22 -3.77
C ALA A 166 -32.20 3.70 -3.88
N PRO A 167 -32.52 4.19 -5.09
CA PRO A 167 -33.19 5.48 -5.25
C PRO A 167 -34.59 5.39 -4.64
N GLN A 168 -34.86 6.13 -3.56
CA GLN A 168 -36.08 5.99 -2.76
C GLN A 168 -36.78 7.32 -2.52
N ALA A 169 -38.08 7.30 -2.25
CA ALA A 169 -38.84 8.52 -1.94
C ALA A 169 -38.55 9.03 -0.52
N ALA A 170 -38.18 8.12 0.38
CA ALA A 170 -37.77 8.40 1.75
C ALA A 170 -36.47 7.65 2.04
N ARG A 171 -35.66 8.20 2.97
CA ARG A 171 -34.42 7.55 3.40
C ARG A 171 -34.70 6.30 4.24
N HIS A 172 -35.71 6.36 5.12
CA HIS A 172 -36.06 5.26 6.01
C HIS A 172 -37.54 4.91 5.88
N ASP A 173 -37.84 3.62 5.97
CA ASP A 173 -39.19 3.06 6.02
C ASP A 173 -39.85 3.28 7.38
N GLY A 174 -39.03 3.39 8.44
CA GLY A 174 -39.48 3.62 9.80
C GLY A 174 -38.37 4.09 10.73
N LEU A 175 -38.79 4.69 11.86
CA LEU A 175 -37.93 5.18 12.93
C LEU A 175 -38.38 4.59 14.26
N LEU A 176 -37.48 3.92 14.96
CA LEU A 176 -37.70 3.31 16.26
C LEU A 176 -36.70 3.86 17.28
N SER A 177 -37.07 3.78 18.55
CA SER A 177 -36.20 4.09 19.67
C SER A 177 -36.04 2.89 20.60
N VAL A 178 -34.90 2.79 21.26
CA VAL A 178 -34.64 1.82 22.31
C VAL A 178 -34.33 2.56 23.62
N ALA A 179 -35.04 2.18 24.67
CA ALA A 179 -34.98 2.77 26.00
C ALA A 179 -35.21 1.66 27.06
N PRO A 180 -34.15 0.99 27.56
CA PRO A 180 -34.26 -0.13 28.48
C PRO A 180 -35.09 0.15 29.73
N SER A 181 -35.09 1.39 30.23
CA SER A 181 -35.84 1.77 31.43
C SER A 181 -37.35 1.90 31.20
N ALA A 182 -37.80 1.95 29.95
CA ALA A 182 -39.17 2.27 29.59
C ALA A 182 -39.89 1.09 28.91
N GLY A 183 -41.18 0.90 29.23
CA GLY A 183 -42.00 -0.13 28.59
C GLY A 183 -42.18 0.09 27.07
N ALA A 184 -42.42 -1.00 26.34
CA ALA A 184 -42.62 -0.98 24.89
C ALA A 184 -43.85 -0.17 24.46
N ILE A 185 -43.70 0.58 23.36
CA ILE A 185 -44.78 1.22 22.60
C ILE A 185 -44.62 0.77 21.16
N ALA A 186 -45.52 -0.10 20.70
CA ALA A 186 -45.44 -0.71 19.37
C ALA A 186 -45.29 0.36 18.26
N GLY A 187 -44.31 0.17 17.37
CA GLY A 187 -44.01 1.09 16.28
C GLY A 187 -43.30 2.37 16.66
N SER A 188 -42.82 2.50 17.91
CA SER A 188 -42.14 3.71 18.37
C SER A 188 -40.97 3.47 19.31
N ARG A 189 -41.16 2.69 20.39
CA ARG A 189 -40.15 2.50 21.44
C ARG A 189 -40.14 1.07 21.93
N TYR A 190 -38.95 0.52 22.14
CA TYR A 190 -38.76 -0.83 22.67
C TYR A 190 -37.72 -0.84 23.80
N PRO A 191 -37.85 -1.75 24.78
CA PRO A 191 -36.82 -1.97 25.79
C PRO A 191 -35.50 -2.47 25.20
N THR A 192 -35.54 -3.27 24.13
CA THR A 192 -34.35 -3.90 23.52
C THR A 192 -34.22 -3.62 22.02
N ILE A 193 -32.97 -3.70 21.52
CA ILE A 193 -32.68 -3.66 20.07
C ILE A 193 -33.39 -4.81 19.36
N ARG A 194 -33.34 -6.00 19.97
CA ARG A 194 -33.97 -7.22 19.46
C ARG A 194 -35.44 -7.02 19.11
N GLU A 195 -36.23 -6.49 20.04
CA GLU A 195 -37.67 -6.26 19.83
C GLU A 195 -37.93 -5.20 18.76
N ALA A 196 -37.09 -4.16 18.68
CA ALA A 196 -37.18 -3.15 17.63
C ALA A 196 -36.90 -3.75 16.24
N ILE A 197 -35.88 -4.61 16.11
CA ILE A 197 -35.57 -5.33 14.88
C ILE A 197 -36.72 -6.26 14.47
N GLN A 198 -37.25 -7.05 15.42
CA GLN A 198 -38.39 -7.94 15.18
C GLN A 198 -39.61 -7.16 14.70
N PHE A 199 -39.90 -6.00 15.29
CA PHE A 199 -40.97 -5.14 14.82
C PHE A 199 -40.73 -4.66 13.39
N GLY A 200 -39.56 -4.10 13.08
CA GLY A 200 -39.23 -3.63 11.73
C GLY A 200 -39.40 -4.73 10.68
N LYS A 201 -38.92 -5.94 10.98
CA LYS A 201 -39.12 -7.14 10.15
C LYS A 201 -40.60 -7.48 9.96
N SER A 202 -41.41 -7.44 11.03
CA SER A 202 -42.85 -7.72 10.96
C SER A 202 -43.64 -6.74 10.08
N GLN A 203 -43.13 -5.51 9.93
CA GLN A 203 -43.72 -4.49 9.05
C GLN A 203 -43.23 -4.61 7.60
N GLY A 204 -42.29 -5.52 7.32
CA GLY A 204 -41.66 -5.64 6.00
C GLY A 204 -40.70 -4.50 5.65
N TRP A 205 -40.23 -3.73 6.65
CA TRP A 205 -39.29 -2.64 6.42
C TRP A 205 -37.94 -3.18 5.92
N GLN A 206 -37.38 -2.47 4.93
CA GLN A 206 -36.15 -2.83 4.24
C GLN A 206 -34.98 -1.97 4.70
N ASN A 207 -35.23 -0.70 5.04
CA ASN A 207 -34.24 0.23 5.58
C ASN A 207 -34.86 1.10 6.67
N TYR A 208 -34.55 0.85 7.93
CA TYR A 208 -35.12 1.58 9.06
C TYR A 208 -34.07 1.90 10.10
N ARG A 209 -34.34 2.91 10.94
CA ARG A 209 -33.40 3.41 11.93
C ARG A 209 -33.87 3.11 13.35
N ILE A 210 -32.95 2.67 14.20
CA ILE A 210 -33.12 2.44 15.63
C ILE A 210 -32.20 3.41 16.37
N ALA A 211 -32.76 4.27 17.21
CA ALA A 211 -32.02 5.21 18.05
C ALA A 211 -31.95 4.72 19.51
N LEU A 212 -30.73 4.55 20.04
CA LEU A 212 -30.51 4.23 21.46
C LEU A 212 -30.61 5.54 22.26
N THR A 213 -31.60 5.63 23.14
CA THR A 213 -31.95 6.90 23.82
C THR A 213 -31.51 6.97 25.27
N GLU A 214 -30.88 5.92 25.78
CA GLU A 214 -30.34 5.82 27.13
C GLU A 214 -28.89 5.28 27.06
N PRO A 215 -28.00 5.63 27.99
CA PRO A 215 -26.69 4.99 28.08
C PRO A 215 -26.84 3.54 28.57
N GLY A 216 -25.90 2.67 28.18
CA GLY A 216 -25.86 1.28 28.62
C GLY A 216 -25.22 0.33 27.62
N THR A 217 -25.09 -0.93 28.03
CA THR A 217 -24.65 -2.04 27.17
C THR A 217 -25.86 -2.77 26.61
N TYR A 218 -25.89 -2.92 25.29
CA TYR A 218 -27.01 -3.48 24.54
C TYR A 218 -26.60 -4.76 23.82
N ASP A 219 -27.40 -5.81 24.00
CA ASP A 219 -27.40 -6.99 23.14
C ASP A 219 -28.34 -6.76 21.94
N MET A 220 -27.88 -7.09 20.72
CA MET A 220 -28.71 -7.06 19.52
C MET A 220 -29.64 -8.29 19.42
N GLY A 221 -29.25 -9.42 20.03
CA GLY A 221 -30.03 -10.65 20.12
C GLY A 221 -30.17 -11.48 18.84
N ASP A 222 -30.55 -12.77 18.98
CA ASP A 222 -30.51 -13.80 17.90
C ASP A 222 -31.88 -14.33 17.43
N ASP A 223 -32.96 -13.56 17.53
CA ASP A 223 -34.29 -14.14 17.29
C ASP A 223 -34.82 -14.01 15.83
N PRO A 224 -35.53 -15.04 15.31
CA PRO A 224 -36.24 -15.00 14.03
C PRO A 224 -37.37 -13.93 13.98
N PRO A 225 -37.89 -13.57 12.80
CA PRO A 225 -37.64 -14.18 11.48
C PRO A 225 -36.31 -13.76 10.85
N ASN A 226 -35.74 -14.67 10.04
CA ASN A 226 -34.60 -14.34 9.19
C ASN A 226 -35.04 -13.45 8.03
N ALA A 227 -34.28 -12.40 7.72
CA ALA A 227 -34.58 -11.44 6.65
C ALA A 227 -33.50 -11.50 5.55
N TRP A 228 -33.36 -12.68 4.93
CA TRP A 228 -32.33 -12.97 3.92
C TRP A 228 -32.40 -12.08 2.67
N ASP A 229 -33.59 -11.55 2.38
CA ASP A 229 -33.89 -10.75 1.20
C ASP A 229 -33.88 -9.24 1.49
N GLN A 230 -33.48 -8.82 2.69
CA GLN A 230 -33.48 -7.42 3.07
C GLN A 230 -32.48 -6.61 2.21
N LYS A 231 -32.99 -5.58 1.55
CA LYS A 231 -32.26 -4.80 0.52
C LYS A 231 -31.64 -3.50 1.02
N GLY A 232 -31.93 -3.11 2.25
CA GLY A 232 -31.36 -1.94 2.93
C GLY A 232 -30.77 -2.31 4.29
N TRP A 233 -30.26 -1.30 4.99
CA TRP A 233 -29.64 -1.46 6.30
C TRP A 233 -30.63 -1.24 7.44
N VAL A 234 -30.52 -2.04 8.50
CA VAL A 234 -30.99 -1.64 9.83
C VAL A 234 -29.93 -0.72 10.42
N GLU A 235 -30.22 0.57 10.46
CA GLU A 235 -29.30 1.57 11.00
C GLU A 235 -29.48 1.70 12.51
N ILE A 236 -28.45 1.39 13.29
CA ILE A 236 -28.43 1.56 14.75
C ILE A 236 -27.51 2.73 15.08
N VAL A 237 -28.03 3.69 15.84
CA VAL A 237 -27.31 4.90 16.22
C VAL A 237 -27.47 5.17 17.71
N ALA A 238 -26.45 5.74 18.33
CA ALA A 238 -26.57 6.34 19.66
C ALA A 238 -27.20 7.74 19.53
N ALA A 239 -28.34 7.98 20.20
CA ALA A 239 -28.92 9.32 20.35
C ALA A 239 -28.48 10.02 21.65
N THR A 240 -27.70 9.32 22.47
CA THR A 240 -27.04 9.82 23.68
C THR A 240 -25.67 9.15 23.80
N SER A 241 -24.70 9.80 24.44
CA SER A 241 -23.38 9.22 24.71
C SER A 241 -23.46 8.04 25.69
N GLY A 242 -22.51 7.11 25.59
CA GLY A 242 -22.38 5.99 26.53
C GLY A 242 -23.21 4.76 26.16
N CYS A 243 -23.56 4.61 24.87
CA CYS A 243 -24.18 3.40 24.35
C CYS A 243 -23.09 2.45 23.83
N ALA A 244 -23.09 1.21 24.31
CA ALA A 244 -22.21 0.15 23.83
C ALA A 244 -23.04 -1.03 23.30
N ILE A 245 -22.65 -1.60 22.16
CA ILE A 245 -23.07 -2.93 21.75
C ILE A 245 -22.07 -3.92 22.34
N GLY A 246 -22.54 -4.92 23.09
CA GLY A 246 -21.67 -5.87 23.76
C GLY A 246 -22.43 -6.75 24.74
N LEU A 247 -21.69 -7.51 25.55
CA LEU A 247 -22.23 -8.39 26.58
C LEU A 247 -21.71 -7.96 27.94
N THR A 248 -22.55 -8.07 28.97
CA THR A 248 -22.21 -7.66 30.34
C THR A 248 -21.42 -8.72 31.11
N GLU A 249 -21.44 -9.97 30.66
CA GLU A 249 -20.71 -11.08 31.26
C GLU A 249 -20.43 -12.17 30.22
N TYR A 250 -19.36 -12.93 30.43
CA TYR A 250 -19.11 -14.18 29.73
C TYR A 250 -19.70 -15.34 30.55
N THR A 251 -20.54 -16.15 29.91
CA THR A 251 -21.12 -17.37 30.53
C THR A 251 -20.71 -18.64 29.81
N THR A 252 -20.81 -18.64 28.48
CA THR A 252 -20.43 -19.74 27.59
C THR A 252 -19.94 -19.20 26.25
N ASP A 253 -19.18 -19.99 25.50
CA ASP A 253 -18.75 -19.68 24.12
C ASP A 253 -19.95 -19.41 23.20
N ALA A 254 -21.07 -20.10 23.43
CA ALA A 254 -22.29 -19.90 22.65
C ALA A 254 -23.00 -18.59 23.00
N ALA A 255 -23.06 -18.23 24.29
CA ALA A 255 -23.68 -16.98 24.75
C ALA A 255 -22.78 -15.76 24.51
N ALA A 256 -21.48 -15.95 24.33
CA ALA A 256 -20.51 -14.90 24.00
C ALA A 256 -20.55 -14.48 22.52
N LYS A 257 -21.64 -14.77 21.80
CA LYS A 257 -21.82 -14.45 20.39
C LYS A 257 -23.04 -13.60 20.20
N ILE A 258 -22.92 -12.59 19.34
CA ILE A 258 -24.05 -11.81 18.85
C ILE A 258 -24.30 -12.20 17.40
N SER A 259 -25.55 -12.54 17.09
CA SER A 259 -25.99 -12.88 15.74
C SER A 259 -27.17 -11.96 15.42
N PRO A 260 -27.08 -11.03 14.46
CA PRO A 260 -28.15 -10.06 14.19
C PRO A 260 -29.38 -10.66 13.48
N GLY A 261 -29.67 -11.95 13.70
CA GLY A 261 -30.80 -12.66 13.08
C GLY A 261 -30.81 -12.54 11.55
N ARG A 262 -29.61 -12.50 10.95
CA ARG A 262 -29.35 -12.39 9.51
C ARG A 262 -29.88 -11.11 8.84
N SER A 263 -30.11 -10.04 9.60
CA SER A 263 -30.38 -8.71 9.04
C SER A 263 -29.07 -8.00 8.68
N PRO A 264 -29.02 -7.22 7.58
CA PRO A 264 -27.94 -6.27 7.33
C PRO A 264 -27.95 -5.17 8.40
N ILE A 265 -26.93 -5.12 9.24
CA ILE A 265 -26.79 -4.12 10.31
C ILE A 265 -25.76 -3.07 9.91
N ARG A 266 -26.10 -1.79 10.11
CA ARG A 266 -25.17 -0.67 10.07
C ARG A 266 -25.12 -0.02 11.44
N LEU A 267 -23.96 -0.03 12.09
CA LEU A 267 -23.70 0.71 13.32
C LEU A 267 -23.10 2.06 12.96
N ILE A 268 -23.66 3.16 13.48
CA ILE A 268 -23.34 4.52 13.00
C ILE A 268 -22.97 5.45 14.14
N GLY A 269 -21.84 6.13 13.97
CA GLY A 269 -21.45 7.35 14.69
C GLY A 269 -20.65 7.12 15.97
N ARG A 270 -19.80 8.09 16.29
CA ARG A 270 -18.79 8.02 17.37
C ARG A 270 -19.32 7.83 18.79
N ASP A 271 -20.59 8.16 19.02
CA ASP A 271 -21.23 7.96 20.32
C ASP A 271 -21.63 6.50 20.58
N LEU A 272 -21.48 5.63 19.59
CA LEU A 272 -21.71 4.20 19.68
C LEU A 272 -20.38 3.44 19.77
N THR A 273 -20.24 2.61 20.79
CA THR A 273 -19.09 1.72 20.96
C THR A 273 -19.48 0.28 20.65
N LEU A 274 -18.63 -0.47 19.97
CA LEU A 274 -18.66 -1.92 19.96
C LEU A 274 -17.62 -2.45 20.94
N ASP A 275 -18.07 -3.06 22.04
CA ASP A 275 -17.22 -3.52 23.15
C ASP A 275 -17.07 -5.05 23.15
N PHE A 276 -15.82 -5.50 23.11
CA PHE A 276 -15.45 -6.89 22.98
C PHE A 276 -15.15 -7.64 24.30
N ARG A 277 -15.19 -6.99 25.47
CA ARG A 277 -14.78 -7.56 26.77
C ARG A 277 -15.38 -8.94 27.15
N HIS A 278 -16.56 -9.24 26.64
CA HIS A 278 -17.25 -10.52 26.88
C HIS A 278 -17.82 -11.13 25.58
N LEU A 279 -17.45 -10.53 24.44
CA LEU A 279 -17.95 -10.89 23.12
C LEU A 279 -16.81 -11.56 22.34
N VAL A 280 -17.02 -12.82 21.96
CA VAL A 280 -16.09 -13.56 21.10
C VAL A 280 -16.26 -13.11 19.65
N GLU A 281 -17.51 -13.09 19.19
CA GLU A 281 -17.81 -13.03 17.76
C GLU A 281 -19.16 -12.35 17.52
N ILE A 282 -19.17 -11.41 16.57
CA ILE A 282 -20.37 -11.04 15.85
C ILE A 282 -20.47 -11.93 14.62
N ASN A 283 -21.46 -12.83 14.64
CA ASN A 283 -21.71 -13.73 13.54
C ASN A 283 -22.58 -13.05 12.48
N SER A 284 -21.96 -12.18 11.68
CA SER A 284 -22.59 -11.70 10.46
C SER A 284 -22.38 -12.74 9.36
N PHE A 285 -23.47 -13.23 8.78
CA PHE A 285 -23.40 -14.08 7.59
C PHE A 285 -23.35 -13.17 6.37
N ASP A 286 -22.40 -13.42 5.47
CA ASP A 286 -22.13 -12.57 4.29
C ASP A 286 -21.84 -11.10 4.63
N THR A 287 -21.77 -10.24 3.62
CA THR A 287 -21.42 -8.80 3.70
C THR A 287 -22.51 -7.93 4.33
N ASN A 288 -23.06 -8.37 5.46
CA ASN A 288 -24.25 -7.82 6.13
C ASN A 288 -23.93 -7.09 7.45
N PHE A 289 -22.69 -6.62 7.61
CA PHE A 289 -22.32 -5.78 8.73
C PHE A 289 -21.48 -4.58 8.27
N TRP A 290 -21.87 -3.39 8.71
CA TRP A 290 -21.18 -2.15 8.40
C TRP A 290 -20.96 -1.34 9.69
N CYS A 291 -19.71 -1.20 10.09
CA CYS A 291 -19.26 -0.28 11.12
C CYS A 291 -18.89 1.05 10.46
N ASP A 292 -19.55 2.13 10.87
CA ASP A 292 -19.45 3.42 10.20
C ASP A 292 -19.26 4.56 11.20
N GLY A 293 -18.03 5.05 11.34
CA GLY A 293 -17.72 6.14 12.25
C GLY A 293 -17.78 5.78 13.74
N ILE A 294 -17.88 4.50 14.09
CA ILE A 294 -18.03 4.03 15.49
C ILE A 294 -16.67 3.80 16.17
N THR A 295 -16.69 3.69 17.50
CA THR A 295 -15.55 3.18 18.27
C THR A 295 -15.64 1.65 18.41
N ILE A 296 -14.55 0.94 18.21
CA ILE A 296 -14.43 -0.51 18.42
C ILE A 296 -13.31 -0.77 19.41
N THR A 297 -13.61 -1.40 20.54
CA THR A 297 -12.62 -1.63 21.59
C THR A 297 -12.99 -2.80 22.50
N THR A 298 -12.18 -3.04 23.52
CA THR A 298 -12.52 -3.89 24.66
C THR A 298 -12.42 -3.06 25.94
N SER A 299 -13.43 -3.13 26.80
CA SER A 299 -13.36 -2.50 28.13
C SER A 299 -12.59 -3.34 29.15
N ASP A 300 -11.96 -4.44 28.73
CA ASP A 300 -11.07 -5.22 29.59
C ASP A 300 -9.84 -4.37 29.99
N PRO A 301 -9.45 -4.34 31.27
CA PRO A 301 -8.30 -3.55 31.72
C PRO A 301 -6.95 -4.00 31.12
N ARG A 302 -6.86 -5.21 30.54
CA ARG A 302 -5.68 -5.70 29.81
C ARG A 302 -5.65 -5.22 28.35
N GLY A 303 -6.69 -4.53 27.87
CA GLY A 303 -6.78 -3.99 26.52
C GLY A 303 -6.57 -5.07 25.46
N ARG A 304 -5.66 -4.84 24.51
CA ARG A 304 -5.32 -5.83 23.45
C ARG A 304 -4.81 -7.19 23.95
N PHE A 305 -4.47 -7.29 25.23
CA PHE A 305 -4.07 -8.52 25.91
C PHE A 305 -5.20 -9.10 26.77
N GLU A 306 -6.44 -8.68 26.52
CA GLU A 306 -7.65 -9.32 27.04
C GLU A 306 -7.52 -10.84 26.92
N THR A 307 -7.95 -11.54 27.97
CA THR A 307 -8.01 -12.98 27.99
C THR A 307 -9.45 -13.43 28.18
N LEU A 308 -9.94 -14.28 27.30
CA LEU A 308 -11.24 -14.92 27.47
C LEU A 308 -11.01 -16.40 27.79
N ARG A 309 -11.50 -16.83 28.96
CA ARG A 309 -11.11 -18.09 29.62
C ARG A 309 -9.59 -18.26 29.73
N GLY A 310 -8.88 -17.23 30.18
CA GLY A 310 -7.45 -17.35 30.41
C GLY A 310 -6.59 -17.62 29.16
N GLY A 311 -7.10 -17.35 27.96
CA GLY A 311 -6.36 -17.39 26.69
C GLY A 311 -6.80 -16.29 25.72
N ALA A 312 -6.15 -16.20 24.57
CA ALA A 312 -6.41 -15.13 23.60
C ALA A 312 -7.83 -15.27 22.96
N PRO A 313 -8.64 -14.20 22.91
CA PRO A 313 -10.01 -14.26 22.40
C PRO A 313 -10.12 -14.64 20.91
N ASP A 314 -9.13 -14.30 20.08
CA ASP A 314 -9.09 -14.61 18.63
C ASP A 314 -9.04 -16.13 18.34
N GLN A 315 -8.78 -16.94 19.36
CA GLN A 315 -8.85 -18.40 19.25
C GLN A 315 -10.28 -18.93 19.22
N LEU A 316 -11.23 -18.15 19.74
CA LEU A 316 -12.60 -18.61 20.01
C LEU A 316 -13.55 -18.26 18.86
N GLY A 317 -13.16 -17.31 18.01
CA GLY A 317 -13.93 -16.88 16.86
C GLY A 317 -13.35 -15.64 16.21
N TRP A 318 -14.08 -15.11 15.25
CA TRP A 318 -13.75 -13.86 14.57
C TRP A 318 -14.44 -12.71 15.28
N ARG A 319 -13.75 -11.60 15.54
CA ARG A 319 -14.40 -10.43 16.18
C ARG A 319 -15.66 -10.01 15.41
N ILE A 320 -15.54 -9.84 14.09
CA ILE A 320 -16.69 -9.70 13.19
C ILE A 320 -16.51 -10.64 12.00
N ARG A 321 -17.30 -11.71 11.95
CA ARG A 321 -17.28 -12.66 10.84
C ARG A 321 -18.06 -12.12 9.64
N GLY A 322 -17.70 -12.48 8.41
CA GLY A 322 -18.60 -12.44 7.26
C GLY A 322 -18.29 -11.42 6.15
N GLY A 323 -17.18 -10.69 6.19
CA GLY A 323 -16.92 -9.67 5.17
C GLY A 323 -17.53 -8.32 5.50
N ALA A 324 -17.35 -7.88 6.75
CA ALA A 324 -17.82 -6.58 7.21
C ALA A 324 -17.20 -5.40 6.43
N TRP A 325 -17.87 -4.25 6.51
CA TRP A 325 -17.38 -2.96 6.04
C TRP A 325 -16.99 -2.11 7.24
N PHE A 326 -15.79 -1.55 7.22
CA PHE A 326 -15.33 -0.58 8.21
C PHE A 326 -15.02 0.73 7.47
N THR A 327 -15.73 1.79 7.83
CA THR A 327 -15.51 3.12 7.27
C THR A 327 -15.35 4.11 8.41
N GLU A 328 -14.22 4.83 8.42
CA GLU A 328 -13.95 5.92 9.38
C GLU A 328 -14.09 5.51 10.85
N CYS A 329 -13.77 4.26 11.19
CA CYS A 329 -13.87 3.75 12.57
C CYS A 329 -12.61 4.07 13.39
N ASP A 330 -12.79 4.27 14.68
CA ASP A 330 -11.70 4.29 15.67
C ASP A 330 -11.62 2.93 16.36
N ILE A 331 -10.55 2.17 16.10
CA ILE A 331 -10.39 0.78 16.56
C ILE A 331 -9.19 0.69 17.48
N SER A 332 -9.37 0.22 18.71
CA SER A 332 -8.24 0.12 19.63
C SER A 332 -8.37 -0.98 20.67
N GLU A 333 -7.23 -1.42 21.21
CA GLU A 333 -7.15 -2.39 22.30
C GLU A 333 -7.76 -3.75 21.98
N VAL A 334 -7.82 -4.13 20.70
CA VAL A 334 -8.44 -5.39 20.28
C VAL A 334 -7.50 -6.21 19.41
N SER A 335 -7.72 -7.52 19.42
CA SER A 335 -7.04 -8.47 18.52
C SER A 335 -7.85 -8.70 17.24
N GLY A 336 -7.17 -8.67 16.09
CA GLY A 336 -7.72 -9.15 14.80
C GLY A 336 -9.05 -8.53 14.34
N ALA A 337 -9.30 -7.25 14.65
CA ALA A 337 -10.62 -6.63 14.49
C ALA A 337 -11.16 -6.62 13.05
N CYS A 338 -10.27 -6.49 12.06
CA CYS A 338 -10.64 -6.28 10.65
C CYS A 338 -10.45 -7.52 9.77
N GLY A 339 -10.24 -8.69 10.38
CA GLY A 339 -10.06 -9.95 9.65
C GLY A 339 -11.26 -10.27 8.75
N THR A 340 -10.99 -10.77 7.54
CA THR A 340 -11.97 -11.17 6.51
C THR A 340 -12.82 -10.03 5.95
N ALA A 341 -12.52 -8.76 6.25
CA ALA A 341 -13.37 -7.64 5.84
C ALA A 341 -13.47 -7.47 4.31
N THR A 342 -14.60 -6.95 3.85
CA THR A 342 -14.76 -6.55 2.44
C THR A 342 -14.03 -5.23 2.17
N LEU A 343 -14.13 -4.29 3.11
CA LEU A 343 -13.51 -2.97 3.05
C LEU A 343 -13.09 -2.52 4.45
N VAL A 344 -11.90 -1.96 4.56
CA VAL A 344 -11.50 -1.08 5.65
C VAL A 344 -10.96 0.21 5.06
N ARG A 345 -11.68 1.31 5.25
CA ARG A 345 -11.38 2.62 4.67
C ARG A 345 -11.31 3.69 5.74
N GLY A 346 -10.24 4.49 5.73
CA GLY A 346 -10.16 5.71 6.54
C GLY A 346 -10.21 5.46 8.05
N CYS A 347 -9.93 4.24 8.51
CA CYS A 347 -9.99 3.90 9.93
C CYS A 347 -8.68 4.29 10.64
N THR A 348 -8.81 4.63 11.91
CA THR A 348 -7.69 4.84 12.84
C THR A 348 -7.60 3.64 13.75
N LEU A 349 -6.46 2.95 13.73
CA LEU A 349 -6.21 1.77 14.53
C LEU A 349 -5.07 2.03 15.52
N ALA A 350 -5.23 1.63 16.77
CA ALA A 350 -4.18 1.81 17.78
C ALA A 350 -4.13 0.62 18.73
N ASN A 351 -2.94 0.26 19.22
CA ASN A 351 -2.79 -0.77 20.23
C ASN A 351 -3.44 -2.09 19.79
N MET A 352 -3.01 -2.60 18.63
CA MET A 352 -3.55 -3.81 18.02
C MET A 352 -2.65 -5.02 18.28
N THR A 353 -3.18 -6.22 18.17
CA THR A 353 -2.41 -7.48 18.14
C THR A 353 -3.02 -8.47 17.15
N TYR A 354 -2.31 -9.56 16.85
CA TYR A 354 -2.68 -10.60 15.88
C TYR A 354 -2.86 -10.03 14.45
N ASP A 355 -3.37 -10.78 13.49
CA ASP A 355 -3.49 -10.31 12.10
C ASP A 355 -4.53 -9.21 11.97
N VAL A 356 -4.11 -7.98 11.65
CA VAL A 356 -5.04 -6.84 11.61
C VAL A 356 -5.87 -6.85 10.33
N PHE A 357 -5.22 -6.97 9.17
CA PHE A 357 -5.89 -7.00 7.86
C PHE A 357 -5.83 -8.39 7.20
N GLY A 358 -5.91 -9.46 7.99
CA GLY A 358 -5.96 -10.82 7.46
C GLY A 358 -7.19 -11.06 6.57
N ASP A 359 -7.01 -11.62 5.37
CA ASP A 359 -8.08 -11.94 4.38
C ASP A 359 -8.98 -10.74 4.00
N ILE A 360 -8.47 -9.51 4.12
CA ILE A 360 -9.20 -8.34 3.65
C ILE A 360 -9.19 -8.25 2.11
N LYS A 361 -10.28 -7.78 1.51
CA LYS A 361 -10.34 -7.57 0.05
C LYS A 361 -9.95 -6.16 -0.40
N CYS A 362 -10.19 -5.16 0.43
CA CYS A 362 -9.81 -3.79 0.17
C CYS A 362 -9.45 -3.04 1.46
N CYS A 363 -8.23 -2.53 1.56
CA CYS A 363 -7.74 -1.76 2.71
C CYS A 363 -7.12 -0.45 2.21
N VAL A 364 -7.79 0.68 2.45
CA VAL A 364 -7.36 1.97 1.89
C VAL A 364 -7.38 3.13 2.89
N HIS A 365 -6.34 3.97 2.85
CA HIS A 365 -6.28 5.22 3.64
C HIS A 365 -6.40 5.03 5.16
N ASN A 366 -5.96 3.89 5.71
CA ASN A 366 -6.00 3.65 7.15
C ASN A 366 -4.73 4.13 7.84
N THR A 367 -4.85 4.48 9.11
CA THR A 367 -3.72 4.72 10.00
C THR A 367 -3.65 3.64 11.07
N LEU A 368 -2.46 3.16 11.39
CA LEU A 368 -2.24 2.16 12.42
C LEU A 368 -1.02 2.53 13.26
N ASP A 369 -1.23 2.58 14.58
CA ASP A 369 -0.17 2.78 15.57
C ASP A 369 -0.11 1.57 16.50
N ASN A 370 1.11 1.17 16.87
CA ASN A 370 1.37 0.17 17.90
C ASN A 370 0.65 -1.17 17.66
N HIS A 371 1.08 -1.90 16.63
CA HIS A 371 0.64 -3.27 16.36
C HIS A 371 1.65 -4.27 16.90
N ARG A 372 1.43 -4.78 18.12
CA ARG A 372 2.42 -5.58 18.86
C ARG A 372 1.78 -6.71 19.63
N GLY A 373 2.42 -7.87 19.61
CA GLY A 373 1.96 -9.07 20.31
C GLY A 373 2.78 -9.42 21.55
N GLY A 374 3.60 -8.50 22.10
CA GLY A 374 4.61 -8.75 23.14
C GLY A 374 4.19 -9.71 24.25
N PHE A 375 2.99 -9.53 24.82
CA PHE A 375 2.42 -10.42 25.83
C PHE A 375 2.31 -11.88 25.35
N TRP A 376 1.90 -12.10 24.10
CA TRP A 376 1.62 -13.43 23.57
C TRP A 376 2.86 -14.20 23.09
N TYR A 377 3.97 -13.52 22.82
CA TYR A 377 5.25 -14.13 22.42
C TYR A 377 6.42 -13.84 23.37
N THR A 378 6.15 -13.51 24.62
CA THR A 378 7.19 -13.45 25.66
C THR A 378 6.97 -14.56 26.66
N ASP A 379 8.05 -15.14 27.16
CA ASP A 379 7.97 -16.08 28.28
C ASP A 379 7.65 -15.29 29.56
N HIS A 380 6.49 -15.54 30.16
CA HIS A 380 6.11 -14.94 31.44
C HIS A 380 6.26 -15.95 32.57
N PRO A 381 7.23 -15.78 33.48
CA PRO A 381 7.34 -16.62 34.67
C PRO A 381 6.04 -16.59 35.49
N CYS A 382 5.38 -17.73 35.62
CA CYS A 382 4.06 -17.80 36.25
C CYS A 382 4.00 -18.69 37.50
N VAL A 383 4.80 -19.77 37.56
CA VAL A 383 4.80 -20.70 38.70
C VAL A 383 6.22 -21.11 39.07
N ALA A 384 6.55 -21.09 40.35
CA ALA A 384 7.74 -21.74 40.91
C ALA A 384 7.34 -23.06 41.56
N VAL A 385 8.03 -24.16 41.22
CA VAL A 385 7.75 -25.51 41.72
C VAL A 385 9.03 -26.13 42.28
N GLN A 386 8.96 -26.81 43.41
CA GLN A 386 10.07 -27.61 43.94
C GLN A 386 9.58 -28.84 44.69
N TYR A 387 10.38 -29.91 44.65
CA TYR A 387 10.20 -31.08 45.48
C TYR A 387 11.27 -31.14 46.58
N ALA A 388 10.84 -30.99 47.83
CA ALA A 388 11.67 -31.07 49.03
C ALA A 388 11.49 -32.37 49.84
N GLY A 389 10.66 -33.31 49.36
CA GLY A 389 10.41 -34.59 50.04
C GLY A 389 11.62 -35.54 50.09
N ALA A 390 11.46 -36.71 50.74
CA ALA A 390 12.58 -37.60 51.04
C ALA A 390 13.17 -38.34 49.82
N GLU A 391 12.44 -38.44 48.71
CA GLU A 391 12.90 -39.20 47.54
C GLU A 391 14.12 -38.56 46.88
N ALA A 392 14.96 -39.42 46.27
CA ALA A 392 16.23 -39.02 45.67
C ALA A 392 16.08 -38.28 44.33
N THR A 393 14.95 -38.45 43.65
CA THR A 393 14.65 -37.84 42.34
C THR A 393 13.21 -37.37 42.31
N ALA A 394 12.96 -36.25 41.61
CA ALA A 394 11.62 -35.79 41.30
C ALA A 394 11.61 -35.00 39.99
N THR A 395 10.59 -35.21 39.17
CA THR A 395 10.42 -34.52 37.89
C THR A 395 8.99 -34.07 37.67
N LEU A 396 8.82 -32.96 36.96
CA LEU A 396 7.54 -32.52 36.41
C LEU A 396 7.61 -32.58 34.88
N GLU A 397 6.54 -33.04 34.25
CA GLU A 397 6.37 -33.06 32.79
C GLU A 397 4.95 -32.60 32.40
N ARG A 398 4.81 -32.06 31.18
CA ARG A 398 3.52 -31.73 30.57
C ARG A 398 3.57 -32.06 29.08
N ASP A 399 2.56 -32.76 28.58
CA ASP A 399 2.38 -33.00 27.15
C ASP A 399 1.59 -31.87 26.45
N GLY A 400 1.64 -31.90 25.11
CA GLY A 400 0.91 -30.97 24.25
C GLY A 400 1.52 -29.56 24.15
N THR A 401 0.93 -28.72 23.29
CA THR A 401 1.29 -27.30 23.12
C THR A 401 0.42 -26.40 24.02
N ALA A 402 0.64 -25.09 23.99
CA ALA A 402 -0.09 -24.11 24.80
C ALA A 402 -1.61 -24.08 24.52
N ASP A 403 -1.99 -24.52 23.32
CA ASP A 403 -3.37 -24.57 22.81
C ASP A 403 -3.90 -26.02 22.72
N ALA A 404 -3.34 -26.95 23.50
CA ALA A 404 -3.80 -28.34 23.49
C ALA A 404 -5.24 -28.47 24.01
N SER A 405 -6.09 -29.22 23.29
CA SER A 405 -7.46 -29.52 23.72
C SER A 405 -7.51 -30.40 24.97
N LEU A 406 -6.44 -31.15 25.20
CA LEU A 406 -6.16 -31.97 26.37
C LEU A 406 -4.64 -31.90 26.60
N ALA A 407 -4.25 -31.64 27.83
CA ALA A 407 -2.88 -31.72 28.32
C ALA A 407 -2.87 -32.33 29.73
N THR A 408 -1.85 -33.13 30.01
CA THR A 408 -1.64 -33.81 31.28
C THR A 408 -0.32 -33.38 31.88
N TRP A 409 -0.39 -32.79 33.06
CA TRP A 409 0.77 -32.60 33.91
C TRP A 409 1.05 -33.91 34.65
N THR A 410 2.31 -34.35 34.70
CA THR A 410 2.72 -35.55 35.44
C THR A 410 3.86 -35.21 36.39
N ALA A 411 3.62 -35.39 37.69
CA ALA A 411 4.61 -35.28 38.74
C ALA A 411 5.12 -36.67 39.13
N ARG A 412 6.45 -36.87 39.12
CA ARG A 412 7.10 -38.13 39.51
C ARG A 412 8.06 -37.87 40.65
N TRP A 413 8.09 -38.72 41.68
CA TRP A 413 9.09 -38.66 42.75
C TRP A 413 9.36 -40.05 43.31
N GLY A 414 10.63 -40.48 43.24
CA GLY A 414 10.97 -41.90 43.46
C GLY A 414 10.18 -42.81 42.51
N THR A 415 9.39 -43.74 43.06
CA THR A 415 8.49 -44.62 42.29
C THR A 415 7.06 -44.09 42.14
N ASN A 416 6.75 -42.94 42.75
CA ASN A 416 5.40 -42.38 42.75
C ASN A 416 5.15 -41.57 41.48
N VAL A 417 3.88 -41.55 41.06
CA VAL A 417 3.40 -40.79 39.90
C VAL A 417 2.03 -40.21 40.26
N ALA A 418 1.83 -38.92 39.97
CA ALA A 418 0.53 -38.27 40.01
C ALA A 418 0.33 -37.50 38.70
N THR A 419 -0.92 -37.39 38.26
CA THR A 419 -1.30 -36.66 37.04
C THR A 419 -2.33 -35.59 37.35
N PHE A 420 -2.38 -34.57 36.50
CA PHE A 420 -3.39 -33.51 36.51
C PHE A 420 -3.81 -33.18 35.09
N GLU A 421 -5.06 -33.48 34.78
CA GLU A 421 -5.67 -33.29 33.47
C GLU A 421 -6.23 -31.87 33.31
N CYS A 422 -5.86 -31.20 32.22
CA CYS A 422 -6.33 -29.87 31.85
C CYS A 422 -6.50 -29.76 30.32
N GLY A 423 -6.96 -28.61 29.83
CA GLY A 423 -7.08 -28.37 28.39
C GLY A 423 -7.60 -26.97 28.08
N ASN A 424 -7.72 -26.62 26.80
CA ASN A 424 -8.21 -25.31 26.38
C ASN A 424 -9.73 -25.24 26.15
N GLN A 425 -10.48 -26.33 26.34
CA GLN A 425 -11.92 -26.41 26.04
C GLN A 425 -12.79 -25.78 27.14
N GLU A 426 -14.01 -25.39 26.77
CA GLU A 426 -15.02 -24.81 27.68
C GLU A 426 -15.33 -25.72 28.88
N SER A 427 -15.35 -27.03 28.65
CA SER A 427 -15.69 -28.01 29.66
C SER A 427 -14.65 -28.11 30.79
N TYR A 428 -13.39 -27.75 30.54
CA TYR A 428 -12.40 -27.59 31.62
C TYR A 428 -12.59 -26.27 32.35
N TYR A 429 -12.81 -25.16 31.63
CA TYR A 429 -13.05 -23.84 32.22
C TYR A 429 -14.27 -23.83 33.17
N THR A 430 -15.34 -24.52 32.78
CA THR A 430 -16.57 -24.66 33.57
C THR A 430 -16.47 -25.73 34.67
N GLY A 431 -15.37 -26.47 34.74
CA GLY A 431 -15.18 -27.57 35.71
C GLY A 431 -16.04 -28.81 35.42
N ALA A 432 -16.59 -28.95 34.22
CA ALA A 432 -17.38 -30.11 33.81
C ALA A 432 -16.52 -31.35 33.51
N THR A 433 -15.23 -31.17 33.21
CA THR A 433 -14.23 -32.22 32.93
C THR A 433 -12.85 -31.80 33.40
N GLY A 434 -11.94 -32.77 33.56
CA GLY A 434 -10.57 -32.57 34.01
C GLY A 434 -10.42 -32.37 35.51
N ASP A 435 -9.17 -32.18 35.93
CA ASP A 435 -8.80 -31.94 37.34
C ASP A 435 -8.75 -30.43 37.67
N GLY A 436 -8.61 -29.58 36.65
CA GLY A 436 -8.68 -28.13 36.76
C GLY A 436 -8.36 -27.43 35.44
N TYR A 437 -8.25 -26.10 35.48
CA TYR A 437 -8.09 -25.29 34.26
C TYR A 437 -6.93 -24.29 34.33
N THR A 438 -6.72 -23.66 35.47
CA THR A 438 -5.86 -22.50 35.64
C THR A 438 -4.53 -22.83 36.30
N PHE A 439 -3.54 -21.92 36.23
CA PHE A 439 -2.31 -22.08 37.01
C PHE A 439 -2.57 -22.09 38.53
N ALA A 440 -3.63 -21.43 39.02
CA ALA A 440 -4.02 -21.54 40.42
C ALA A 440 -4.44 -22.97 40.78
N ASP A 441 -5.20 -23.64 39.90
CA ASP A 441 -5.59 -25.04 40.09
C ASP A 441 -4.37 -25.98 40.07
N LEU A 442 -3.43 -25.75 39.14
CA LEU A 442 -2.18 -26.50 39.07
C LEU A 442 -1.34 -26.36 40.35
N VAL A 443 -1.21 -25.13 40.87
CA VAL A 443 -0.48 -24.86 42.12
C VAL A 443 -1.16 -25.57 43.28
N ALA A 444 -2.48 -25.49 43.40
CA ALA A 444 -3.24 -26.16 44.46
C ALA A 444 -3.08 -27.69 44.40
N TRP A 445 -3.06 -28.28 43.19
CA TRP A 445 -2.80 -29.70 43.01
C TRP A 445 -1.38 -30.08 43.45
N LEU A 446 -0.35 -29.35 42.99
CA LEU A 446 1.05 -29.61 43.35
C LEU A 446 1.28 -29.49 44.86
N ASP A 447 0.74 -28.46 45.51
CA ASP A 447 0.83 -28.27 46.97
C ASP A 447 0.10 -29.37 47.77
N GLY A 448 -0.87 -30.04 47.14
CA GLY A 448 -1.54 -31.20 47.72
C GLY A 448 -0.70 -32.49 47.69
N LEU A 449 0.38 -32.55 46.89
CA LEU A 449 1.21 -33.74 46.75
C LEU A 449 2.30 -33.81 47.84
N PRO A 450 2.61 -35.01 48.38
CA PRO A 450 3.63 -35.14 49.42
C PRO A 450 5.02 -34.65 48.99
N GLY A 451 5.55 -33.66 49.69
CA GLY A 451 6.91 -33.15 49.48
C GLY A 451 7.08 -32.18 48.32
N TRP A 452 6.00 -31.88 47.59
CA TRP A 452 5.97 -30.82 46.58
C TRP A 452 5.57 -29.49 47.21
N SER A 453 6.03 -28.40 46.61
CA SER A 453 5.59 -27.03 46.90
C SER A 453 5.56 -26.25 45.59
N ALA A 454 4.49 -25.52 45.35
CA ALA A 454 4.32 -24.64 44.20
C ALA A 454 3.80 -23.27 44.64
N SER A 455 4.07 -22.24 43.86
CA SER A 455 3.51 -20.91 44.11
C SER A 455 3.44 -20.11 42.82
N LEU A 456 2.43 -19.26 42.69
CA LEU A 456 2.37 -18.28 41.62
C LEU A 456 3.46 -17.24 41.84
N THR A 457 4.32 -17.06 40.84
CA THR A 457 5.33 -15.98 40.85
C THR A 457 4.70 -14.63 40.51
N ASP A 458 3.57 -14.66 39.79
CA ASP A 458 2.76 -13.50 39.45
C ASP A 458 1.26 -13.84 39.64
N PRO A 459 0.54 -13.13 40.53
CA PRO A 459 -0.89 -13.32 40.74
C PRO A 459 -1.76 -13.13 39.49
N GLU A 460 -1.32 -12.35 38.49
CA GLU A 460 -2.10 -12.14 37.25
C GLU A 460 -2.30 -13.44 36.46
N PHE A 461 -1.39 -14.40 36.61
CA PHE A 461 -1.45 -15.70 35.96
C PHE A 461 -2.37 -16.70 36.67
N ALA A 462 -2.91 -16.35 37.84
CA ALA A 462 -3.86 -17.20 38.57
C ALA A 462 -5.07 -17.59 37.72
N THR A 463 -5.50 -16.74 36.79
CA THR A 463 -6.68 -16.95 35.92
C THR A 463 -6.31 -17.42 34.51
N ILE A 464 -5.02 -17.60 34.21
CA ILE A 464 -4.53 -18.07 32.91
C ILE A 464 -4.59 -19.59 32.89
N ARG A 465 -4.99 -20.17 31.75
CA ARG A 465 -5.10 -21.62 31.61
C ARG A 465 -3.74 -22.29 31.75
N CYS A 466 -3.63 -23.33 32.59
CA CYS A 466 -2.35 -24.00 32.86
C CYS A 466 -1.85 -24.85 31.71
N CYS A 467 -2.68 -25.16 30.69
CA CYS A 467 -2.20 -25.82 29.48
C CYS A 467 -1.23 -24.94 28.67
N ALA A 468 -1.14 -23.63 28.95
CA ALA A 468 -0.14 -22.73 28.37
C ALA A 468 1.27 -22.87 28.99
N GLY A 469 1.42 -23.69 30.04
CA GLY A 469 2.68 -23.83 30.78
C GLY A 469 3.80 -24.55 30.01
N SER A 470 5.01 -24.02 30.10
CA SER A 470 6.23 -24.57 29.50
C SER A 470 7.47 -24.15 30.31
N ILE A 471 8.66 -24.42 29.78
CA ILE A 471 9.94 -23.87 30.26
C ILE A 471 10.39 -22.74 29.34
N ALA A 472 11.27 -21.86 29.84
CA ALA A 472 11.78 -20.74 29.07
C ALA A 472 12.50 -21.23 27.79
N GLY A 473 12.30 -20.54 26.67
CA GLY A 473 12.87 -20.89 25.36
C GLY A 473 12.01 -21.81 24.49
N GLU A 474 11.00 -22.48 25.05
CA GLU A 474 10.26 -23.55 24.35
C GLU A 474 8.96 -23.09 23.68
N LYS A 475 8.62 -21.80 23.74
CA LYS A 475 7.46 -21.21 23.04
C LYS A 475 6.14 -21.96 23.28
N GLY A 476 5.86 -22.36 24.52
CA GLY A 476 4.61 -23.03 24.86
C GLY A 476 4.49 -24.48 24.36
N ARG A 477 5.57 -25.13 23.89
CA ARG A 477 5.54 -26.52 23.37
C ARG A 477 5.39 -27.64 24.41
N GLY A 478 5.25 -27.28 25.68
CA GLY A 478 5.19 -28.23 26.80
C GLY A 478 6.48 -28.29 27.59
N LEU A 479 6.64 -29.37 28.35
CA LEU A 479 7.71 -29.53 29.33
C LEU A 479 8.12 -31.01 29.32
N PRO A 480 9.34 -31.37 28.86
CA PRO A 480 9.85 -32.72 29.07
C PRO A 480 10.04 -32.97 30.57
N ALA A 481 10.21 -34.23 30.98
CA ALA A 481 10.52 -34.58 32.38
C ALA A 481 11.73 -33.78 32.88
N THR A 482 11.44 -32.79 33.74
CA THR A 482 12.42 -31.80 34.19
C THR A 482 12.60 -31.91 35.69
N ASP A 483 13.85 -31.93 36.14
CA ASP A 483 14.19 -32.08 37.54
C ASP A 483 13.58 -30.96 38.40
N CYS A 484 12.93 -31.36 39.49
CA CYS A 484 12.39 -30.47 40.52
C CYS A 484 13.01 -30.76 41.89
N LYS A 485 13.96 -31.72 41.99
CA LYS A 485 14.59 -32.13 43.24
C LYS A 485 15.81 -31.28 43.57
N THR A 486 16.71 -31.11 42.60
CA THR A 486 18.01 -30.47 42.86
C THR A 486 17.92 -28.95 42.88
N ALA A 487 16.94 -28.37 42.19
CA ALA A 487 16.65 -26.95 42.16
C ALA A 487 15.14 -26.68 41.97
N PRO A 488 14.64 -25.48 42.36
CA PRO A 488 13.31 -25.04 41.95
C PRO A 488 13.21 -24.90 40.43
N LEU A 489 12.11 -25.40 39.87
CA LEU A 489 11.71 -25.21 38.48
C LEU A 489 10.82 -23.96 38.37
N THR A 490 11.12 -23.09 37.40
CA THR A 490 10.21 -21.99 37.02
C THR A 490 9.48 -22.39 35.75
N LEU A 491 8.15 -22.39 35.82
CA LEU A 491 7.28 -22.52 34.66
C LEU A 491 6.98 -21.14 34.09
N VAL A 492 6.88 -21.07 32.77
CA VAL A 492 6.49 -19.87 32.03
C VAL A 492 5.19 -20.11 31.27
N ALA A 493 4.43 -19.03 31.02
CA ALA A 493 3.30 -19.02 30.11
C ALA A 493 3.66 -18.25 28.83
N MET A 494 3.35 -18.82 27.67
CA MET A 494 3.53 -18.22 26.34
C MET A 494 2.61 -18.91 25.33
N PHE A 495 2.03 -18.16 24.38
CA PHE A 495 0.95 -18.65 23.49
C PHE A 495 1.35 -18.76 22.00
N ASP A 496 2.56 -18.35 21.62
CA ASP A 496 3.10 -18.36 20.25
C ASP A 496 2.21 -17.67 19.22
N ARG A 497 1.57 -16.58 19.63
CA ARG A 497 0.77 -15.74 18.74
C ARG A 497 1.64 -14.65 18.14
N HIS A 498 1.81 -14.71 16.83
CA HIS A 498 2.36 -13.63 16.02
C HIS A 498 1.22 -12.83 15.37
N GLY A 499 1.56 -11.72 14.72
CA GLY A 499 0.63 -10.97 13.90
C GLY A 499 1.24 -10.58 12.57
N ASP A 500 0.35 -10.40 11.61
CA ASP A 500 0.63 -9.87 10.28
C ASP A 500 -0.13 -8.56 10.05
N PHE A 501 0.51 -7.57 9.42
CA PHE A 501 -0.24 -6.40 8.95
C PHE A 501 -1.22 -6.83 7.86
N TYR A 502 -0.75 -7.54 6.82
CA TYR A 502 -1.59 -8.16 5.80
C TYR A 502 -1.16 -9.58 5.46
N GLN A 503 -2.13 -10.50 5.48
CA GLN A 503 -2.00 -11.89 5.06
C GLN A 503 -3.28 -12.28 4.28
N PRO A 504 -3.19 -12.77 3.03
CA PRO A 504 -4.33 -13.37 2.35
C PRO A 504 -4.73 -14.68 3.05
N PRO A 505 -5.92 -15.24 2.76
CA PRO A 505 -6.26 -16.56 3.26
C PRO A 505 -5.20 -17.56 2.78
N PHE A 506 -4.97 -18.63 3.54
CA PHE A 506 -4.00 -19.65 3.12
C PHE A 506 -4.36 -20.27 1.75
N ASN A 507 -5.57 -20.11 1.22
CA ASN A 507 -5.92 -20.62 -0.11
C ASN A 507 -5.55 -19.62 -1.23
N ALA A 508 -6.00 -19.92 -2.46
CA ALA A 508 -5.96 -18.94 -3.55
C ALA A 508 -6.78 -17.69 -3.19
N ASP A 509 -6.31 -16.52 -3.61
CA ASP A 509 -7.03 -15.26 -3.45
C ASP A 509 -6.98 -14.45 -4.74
N GLU A 510 -7.98 -13.60 -4.96
CA GLU A 510 -8.13 -12.82 -6.17
C GLU A 510 -8.71 -11.42 -5.93
N ASN A 511 -8.25 -10.46 -6.74
CA ASN A 511 -8.78 -9.10 -6.81
C ASN A 511 -8.57 -8.37 -5.48
N VAL A 512 -7.36 -8.15 -5.00
CA VAL A 512 -7.11 -7.51 -3.70
C VAL A 512 -6.44 -6.15 -3.88
N ILE A 513 -6.85 -5.15 -3.09
CA ILE A 513 -6.22 -3.83 -3.10
C ILE A 513 -5.86 -3.38 -1.68
N ILE A 514 -4.57 -3.15 -1.43
CA ILE A 514 -4.04 -2.59 -0.18
C ILE A 514 -3.30 -1.29 -0.54
N ALA A 515 -3.90 -0.13 -0.28
CA ALA A 515 -3.34 1.12 -0.79
C ALA A 515 -3.37 2.29 0.20
N PHE A 516 -2.34 3.13 0.15
CA PHE A 516 -2.31 4.38 0.90
C PHE A 516 -2.53 4.20 2.42
N ASN A 517 -2.07 3.10 3.01
CA ASN A 517 -2.12 2.91 4.46
C ASN A 517 -0.83 3.42 5.12
N ARG A 518 -0.95 3.92 6.34
CA ARG A 518 0.18 4.32 7.18
C ARG A 518 0.19 3.49 8.44
N ALA A 519 1.28 2.80 8.73
CA ALA A 519 1.43 1.98 9.93
C ALA A 519 2.82 2.17 10.53
N TRP A 520 2.92 2.41 11.83
CA TRP A 520 4.21 2.54 12.53
C TRP A 520 4.19 1.84 13.87
N GLU A 521 5.39 1.66 14.45
CA GLU A 521 5.56 0.96 15.72
C GLU A 521 5.02 -0.48 15.73
N MET A 522 5.08 -1.15 14.57
CA MET A 522 4.63 -2.54 14.45
C MET A 522 5.70 -3.54 14.93
N GLN A 523 5.30 -4.69 15.45
CA GLN A 523 6.19 -5.84 15.73
C GLN A 523 5.61 -7.08 15.05
N THR A 524 5.48 -7.02 13.73
CA THR A 524 4.73 -7.99 12.92
C THR A 524 5.40 -8.31 11.59
N GLN A 525 4.95 -9.37 10.94
CA GLN A 525 5.22 -9.53 9.51
C GLN A 525 4.39 -8.50 8.74
N THR A 526 5.02 -7.75 7.85
CA THR A 526 4.31 -6.66 7.16
C THR A 526 3.40 -7.22 6.08
N LEU A 527 3.96 -8.03 5.17
CA LEU A 527 3.22 -8.64 4.08
C LEU A 527 3.54 -10.14 4.01
N PHE A 528 2.55 -10.98 4.20
CA PHE A 528 2.69 -12.43 4.10
C PHE A 528 1.84 -12.99 2.95
N LEU A 529 2.30 -12.88 1.71
CA LEU A 529 1.58 -13.29 0.50
C LEU A 529 1.93 -14.73 0.10
N SER A 530 1.44 -15.68 0.89
CA SER A 530 2.00 -17.02 0.93
C SER A 530 0.90 -18.09 0.87
N PRO A 531 0.41 -18.42 -0.34
CA PRO A 531 -0.71 -19.33 -0.50
C PRO A 531 -0.28 -20.80 -0.26
N ASN A 532 -1.03 -21.49 0.58
CA ASN A 532 -0.90 -22.88 1.01
C ASN A 532 -2.29 -23.57 1.04
N PRO A 533 -2.69 -24.32 -0.01
CA PRO A 533 -2.03 -25.58 -0.36
C PRO A 533 -1.20 -25.53 -1.67
N PRO A 534 -0.45 -26.61 -1.99
CA PRO A 534 0.32 -26.66 -3.24
C PRO A 534 -0.50 -26.33 -4.48
N GLY A 535 0.05 -25.51 -5.37
CA GLY A 535 -0.63 -25.06 -6.60
C GLY A 535 -1.61 -23.90 -6.43
N ALA A 536 -1.78 -23.35 -5.23
CA ALA A 536 -2.61 -22.18 -5.01
C ALA A 536 -2.05 -20.93 -5.72
N ILE A 537 -2.94 -20.10 -6.29
CA ILE A 537 -2.57 -18.95 -7.12
C ILE A 537 -3.13 -17.69 -6.50
N LEU A 538 -2.27 -16.69 -6.30
CA LEU A 538 -2.66 -15.32 -5.97
C LEU A 538 -2.84 -14.52 -7.27
N ARG A 539 -3.99 -13.87 -7.43
CA ARG A 539 -4.38 -13.21 -8.68
C ARG A 539 -4.79 -11.75 -8.45
N ASP A 540 -4.26 -10.83 -9.26
CA ASP A 540 -4.65 -9.42 -9.27
C ASP A 540 -4.61 -8.81 -7.85
N ILE A 541 -3.44 -8.92 -7.21
CA ILE A 541 -3.18 -8.35 -5.87
C ILE A 541 -2.31 -7.12 -6.06
N LEU A 542 -2.85 -5.96 -5.68
CA LEU A 542 -2.19 -4.66 -5.84
C LEU A 542 -1.96 -4.04 -4.46
N ILE A 543 -0.69 -3.79 -4.13
CA ILE A 543 -0.25 -3.22 -2.87
C ILE A 543 0.58 -1.98 -3.18
N PHE A 544 0.06 -0.78 -2.92
CA PHE A 544 0.74 0.42 -3.38
C PHE A 544 0.57 1.66 -2.49
N GLY A 545 1.61 2.49 -2.42
CA GLY A 545 1.56 3.75 -1.67
C GLY A 545 1.47 3.56 -0.15
N ASN A 546 1.84 2.39 0.41
CA ASN A 546 1.75 2.15 1.85
C ASN A 546 3.05 2.52 2.57
N ALA A 547 2.94 3.22 3.70
CA ALA A 547 4.05 3.62 4.56
C ALA A 547 4.04 2.77 5.84
N LEU A 548 4.93 1.79 5.94
CA LEU A 548 4.88 0.70 6.92
C LEU A 548 6.20 0.64 7.70
N HIS A 549 6.13 0.70 9.02
CA HIS A 549 7.29 0.67 9.90
C HIS A 549 7.15 -0.39 10.98
N ASN A 550 8.17 -1.25 11.07
CA ASN A 550 8.37 -2.19 12.15
C ASN A 550 9.38 -1.62 13.17
N SER A 551 9.13 -1.82 14.46
CA SER A 551 10.07 -1.48 15.52
C SER A 551 11.38 -2.24 15.35
N GLU A 552 12.51 -1.54 15.45
CA GLU A 552 13.85 -2.16 15.50
C GLU A 552 14.19 -2.71 16.91
N THR A 553 13.24 -2.65 17.86
CA THR A 553 13.45 -3.17 19.22
C THR A 553 13.15 -4.66 19.28
N VAL A 554 14.13 -5.44 19.73
CA VAL A 554 13.95 -6.86 20.09
C VAL A 554 13.13 -6.94 21.37
N GLU A 555 12.04 -7.72 21.33
CA GLU A 555 11.15 -7.94 22.47
C GLU A 555 10.69 -9.40 22.47
N GLY A 556 10.90 -10.14 23.56
CA GLY A 556 10.55 -11.57 23.62
C GLY A 556 11.18 -12.37 22.47
N TYR A 557 10.35 -13.10 21.72
CA TYR A 557 10.76 -13.80 20.49
C TYR A 557 10.64 -12.97 19.20
N TYR A 558 10.26 -11.69 19.26
CA TYR A 558 10.31 -10.80 18.11
C TYR A 558 11.74 -10.36 17.84
N ASP A 559 12.23 -10.68 16.63
CA ASP A 559 13.54 -10.29 16.14
C ASP A 559 13.37 -9.56 14.79
N PRO A 560 13.61 -8.24 14.72
CA PRO A 560 13.47 -7.45 13.49
C PRO A 560 14.49 -7.79 12.40
N ASP A 561 15.58 -8.49 12.72
CA ASP A 561 16.57 -8.96 11.73
C ASP A 561 16.21 -10.32 11.12
N ALA A 562 15.53 -11.17 11.89
CA ALA A 562 14.99 -12.44 11.43
C ALA A 562 13.62 -12.29 10.74
N ASN A 563 12.85 -11.26 11.09
CA ASN A 563 11.51 -11.06 10.57
C ASN A 563 11.51 -10.58 9.11
N SER A 564 10.57 -11.08 8.30
CA SER A 564 10.52 -10.78 6.86
C SER A 564 9.11 -10.81 6.30
N SER A 565 8.80 -9.90 5.39
CA SER A 565 7.70 -10.06 4.44
C SER A 565 8.00 -11.26 3.54
N GLN A 566 7.03 -12.13 3.30
CA GLN A 566 7.22 -13.36 2.53
C GLN A 566 6.24 -13.45 1.37
N PHE A 567 6.75 -13.83 0.20
CA PHE A 567 5.95 -13.95 -1.02
C PHE A 567 6.13 -15.34 -1.62
N GLY A 568 5.04 -16.08 -1.81
CA GLY A 568 5.03 -17.39 -2.47
C GLY A 568 5.49 -18.57 -1.61
N ARG A 569 5.31 -18.57 -0.28
CA ARG A 569 5.49 -19.81 0.50
C ARG A 569 4.43 -20.83 0.05
N GLY A 570 4.82 -22.06 -0.26
CA GLY A 570 3.97 -23.11 -0.83
C GLY A 570 4.63 -23.75 -2.05
N THR A 571 4.50 -25.08 -2.20
CA THR A 571 5.00 -25.79 -3.39
C THR A 571 4.14 -25.48 -4.61
N GLY A 572 4.75 -24.98 -5.68
CA GLY A 572 4.03 -24.67 -6.92
C GLY A 572 3.08 -23.47 -6.81
N ALA A 573 3.32 -22.53 -5.90
CA ALA A 573 2.52 -21.32 -5.78
C ALA A 573 2.61 -20.47 -7.06
N GLY A 574 1.46 -20.00 -7.55
CA GLY A 574 1.38 -19.11 -8.71
C GLY A 574 1.13 -17.67 -8.30
N LEU A 575 1.85 -16.73 -8.93
CA LEU A 575 1.60 -15.30 -8.84
C LEU A 575 1.13 -14.81 -10.21
N SER A 576 -0.06 -14.22 -10.27
CA SER A 576 -0.59 -13.62 -11.49
C SER A 576 -0.99 -12.18 -11.21
N HIS A 577 -0.35 -11.22 -11.88
CA HIS A 577 -0.59 -9.79 -11.66
C HIS A 577 -0.48 -9.39 -10.17
N LEU A 578 0.61 -9.82 -9.52
CA LEU A 578 1.02 -9.30 -8.21
C LEU A 578 1.81 -8.01 -8.42
N VAL A 579 1.30 -6.88 -7.93
CA VAL A 579 1.92 -5.56 -8.08
C VAL A 579 2.18 -4.95 -6.72
N ILE A 580 3.43 -4.69 -6.39
CA ILE A 580 3.86 -4.05 -5.13
C ILE A 580 4.67 -2.81 -5.50
N VAL A 581 4.10 -1.60 -5.39
CA VAL A 581 4.77 -0.38 -5.86
C VAL A 581 4.68 0.80 -4.90
N HIS A 582 5.74 1.61 -4.80
CA HIS A 582 5.74 2.81 -3.95
C HIS A 582 5.37 2.53 -2.48
N ASN A 583 5.86 1.43 -1.90
CA ASN A 583 5.72 1.16 -0.48
C ASN A 583 7.02 1.50 0.24
N SER A 584 6.92 2.10 1.43
CA SER A 584 8.05 2.28 2.35
C SER A 584 7.98 1.23 3.43
N ALA A 585 8.99 0.37 3.56
CA ALA A 585 9.08 -0.64 4.61
C ALA A 585 10.52 -0.78 5.13
N ASN A 586 10.70 -1.00 6.43
CA ASN A 586 12.02 -1.29 7.04
C ASN A 586 12.19 -2.79 7.39
N GLN A 587 11.50 -3.67 6.68
CA GLN A 587 11.57 -5.13 6.87
C GLN A 587 12.22 -5.80 5.66
N ARG A 588 12.89 -6.94 5.86
CA ARG A 588 13.41 -7.79 4.76
C ARG A 588 12.26 -8.33 3.92
N TRP A 589 12.41 -8.33 2.60
CA TRP A 589 11.47 -8.93 1.66
C TRP A 589 12.04 -10.23 1.12
N ARG A 590 11.31 -11.33 1.32
CA ARG A 590 11.72 -12.67 0.93
C ARG A 590 10.77 -13.23 -0.12
N VAL A 591 11.21 -13.26 -1.37
CA VAL A 591 10.50 -13.99 -2.42
C VAL A 591 10.92 -15.45 -2.35
N ARG A 592 9.96 -16.33 -2.08
CA ARG A 592 10.21 -17.74 -1.85
C ARG A 592 10.15 -18.52 -3.15
N ASN A 593 11.26 -19.18 -3.48
CA ASN A 593 11.36 -20.15 -4.57
C ASN A 593 12.13 -21.42 -4.11
N ASP A 594 12.36 -21.55 -2.80
CA ASP A 594 13.01 -22.68 -2.13
C ASP A 594 12.10 -23.91 -2.01
N GLU A 595 10.78 -23.76 -2.21
CA GLU A 595 9.79 -24.85 -2.11
C GLU A 595 9.39 -25.47 -3.47
N GLN A 596 10.19 -25.20 -4.51
CA GLN A 596 10.15 -25.75 -5.88
C GLN A 596 8.87 -25.45 -6.69
N ASN A 597 9.08 -24.87 -7.89
CA ASN A 597 8.09 -24.62 -8.96
C ASN A 597 7.14 -23.43 -8.80
N ASN A 598 7.53 -22.40 -8.04
CA ASN A 598 6.75 -21.18 -8.02
C ASN A 598 6.81 -20.47 -9.38
N THR A 599 5.70 -19.83 -9.77
CA THR A 599 5.58 -19.17 -11.07
C THR A 599 5.08 -17.75 -10.91
N ALA A 600 5.53 -16.86 -11.80
CA ALA A 600 4.97 -15.52 -11.96
C ALA A 600 4.61 -15.31 -13.44
N ASP A 601 3.55 -14.55 -13.70
CA ASP A 601 3.25 -14.06 -15.06
C ASP A 601 3.95 -12.72 -15.34
N THR A 602 3.89 -12.28 -16.61
CA THR A 602 4.54 -11.05 -17.09
C THR A 602 3.95 -9.76 -16.53
N TYR A 603 2.84 -9.84 -15.81
CA TYR A 603 2.18 -8.69 -15.20
C TYR A 603 2.62 -8.48 -13.75
N CYS A 604 3.46 -9.36 -13.19
CA CYS A 604 3.99 -9.22 -11.84
C CYS A 604 5.10 -8.18 -11.74
N LEU A 605 5.00 -7.28 -10.74
CA LEU A 605 5.88 -6.11 -10.59
C LEU A 605 6.16 -5.81 -9.12
N ILE A 606 7.43 -5.62 -8.78
CA ILE A 606 7.89 -5.03 -7.52
C ILE A 606 8.78 -3.83 -7.88
N ALA A 607 8.32 -2.61 -7.65
CA ALA A 607 9.11 -1.44 -8.05
C ALA A 607 8.87 -0.15 -7.25
N ASN A 608 9.83 0.77 -7.25
CA ASN A 608 9.77 2.04 -6.52
C ASN A 608 9.52 1.88 -5.01
N ASN A 609 9.93 0.76 -4.42
CA ASN A 609 9.76 0.50 -2.99
C ASN A 609 11.04 0.79 -2.21
N VAL A 610 10.88 1.06 -0.92
CA VAL A 610 11.96 1.02 0.07
C VAL A 610 11.78 -0.23 0.92
N ALA A 611 12.85 -1.01 1.09
CA ALA A 611 12.88 -2.21 1.92
C ALA A 611 14.22 -2.32 2.67
N LYS A 612 14.27 -3.05 3.78
CA LYS A 612 15.54 -3.27 4.50
C LYS A 612 16.49 -4.14 3.69
N ASP A 613 15.97 -5.20 3.10
CA ASP A 613 16.73 -6.19 2.32
C ASP A 613 15.79 -6.90 1.36
N PHE A 614 16.32 -7.54 0.32
CA PHE A 614 15.54 -8.34 -0.63
C PHE A 614 16.26 -9.64 -0.96
N VAL A 615 15.59 -10.76 -0.75
CA VAL A 615 16.19 -12.09 -0.89
C VAL A 615 15.32 -13.02 -1.74
N TRP A 616 15.96 -13.65 -2.72
CA TRP A 616 15.43 -14.83 -3.40
C TRP A 616 15.70 -16.07 -2.55
N ALA A 617 14.70 -16.52 -1.80
CA ALA A 617 14.85 -17.76 -1.04
C ALA A 617 15.00 -18.95 -1.99
N GLY A 618 16.04 -19.75 -1.80
CA GLY A 618 16.42 -20.81 -2.75
C GLY A 618 17.36 -20.34 -3.87
N GLY A 619 17.69 -19.04 -3.93
CA GLY A 619 18.69 -18.46 -4.84
C GLY A 619 18.25 -18.30 -6.29
N GLN A 620 17.08 -18.82 -6.66
CA GLN A 620 16.56 -18.76 -8.03
C GLN A 620 15.57 -17.60 -8.20
N VAL A 621 15.83 -16.75 -9.20
CA VAL A 621 14.94 -15.68 -9.64
C VAL A 621 13.65 -16.29 -10.19
N LEU A 622 12.49 -15.73 -9.81
CA LEU A 622 11.22 -16.07 -10.44
C LEU A 622 11.14 -15.43 -11.82
N ALA A 623 11.07 -16.24 -12.86
CA ALA A 623 10.87 -15.75 -14.23
C ALA A 623 9.61 -14.87 -14.29
N ASN A 624 9.66 -13.80 -15.09
CA ASN A 624 8.59 -12.81 -15.30
C ASN A 624 8.25 -11.88 -14.12
N LEU A 625 8.75 -12.12 -12.91
CA LEU A 625 8.63 -11.15 -11.83
C LEU A 625 9.66 -10.02 -12.03
N LYS A 626 9.18 -8.84 -12.42
CA LYS A 626 10.05 -7.66 -12.57
C LYS A 626 10.34 -7.02 -11.21
N VAL A 627 11.63 -6.87 -10.87
CA VAL A 627 12.10 -6.14 -9.68
C VAL A 627 12.94 -4.94 -10.14
N ASP A 628 12.53 -3.72 -9.81
CA ASP A 628 13.09 -2.51 -10.45
C ASP A 628 13.00 -1.26 -9.57
N ALA A 629 13.93 -0.31 -9.72
CA ALA A 629 13.84 1.02 -9.12
C ALA A 629 13.60 1.01 -7.59
N MET A 630 14.27 0.10 -6.85
CA MET A 630 14.12 -0.01 -5.39
C MET A 630 15.25 0.70 -4.66
N HIS A 631 15.00 1.09 -3.41
CA HIS A 631 16.04 1.44 -2.44
C HIS A 631 16.11 0.39 -1.34
N LEU A 632 17.29 -0.19 -1.13
CA LEU A 632 17.55 -1.13 -0.05
C LEU A 632 18.53 -0.50 0.97
N PHE A 633 18.42 -0.91 2.23
CA PHE A 633 19.25 -0.35 3.30
C PHE A 633 20.71 -0.84 3.18
N ASP A 634 21.60 -0.18 3.93
CA ASP A 634 23.00 -0.59 4.10
C ASP A 634 23.10 -2.06 4.51
N GLY A 635 24.02 -2.78 3.86
CA GLY A 635 24.23 -4.22 4.07
C GLY A 635 23.37 -5.13 3.19
N ALA A 636 22.35 -4.59 2.51
CA ALA A 636 21.63 -5.32 1.48
C ALA A 636 22.51 -5.55 0.24
N ILE A 637 22.19 -6.59 -0.53
CA ILE A 637 22.86 -6.92 -1.79
C ILE A 637 21.85 -6.72 -2.92
N LYS A 638 22.29 -6.11 -4.03
CA LYS A 638 21.47 -5.98 -5.25
C LYS A 638 20.94 -7.37 -5.66
N PRO A 639 19.61 -7.60 -5.66
CA PRO A 639 19.06 -8.90 -5.98
C PRO A 639 19.37 -9.28 -7.43
N SER A 640 19.66 -10.56 -7.67
CA SER A 640 19.86 -11.06 -9.03
C SER A 640 18.63 -10.79 -9.89
N GLY A 641 18.85 -10.36 -11.15
CA GLY A 641 17.80 -10.00 -12.09
C GLY A 641 17.10 -8.65 -11.84
N ALA A 642 17.38 -7.98 -10.71
CA ALA A 642 16.80 -6.68 -10.42
C ALA A 642 17.57 -5.53 -11.09
N THR A 643 16.86 -4.51 -11.56
CA THR A 643 17.43 -3.32 -12.23
C THR A 643 17.24 -2.06 -11.39
N ARG A 644 18.12 -1.06 -11.57
CA ARG A 644 18.01 0.25 -10.91
C ARG A 644 17.81 0.15 -9.38
N ILE A 645 18.78 -0.45 -8.70
CA ILE A 645 18.70 -0.67 -7.25
C ILE A 645 19.67 0.27 -6.56
N ALA A 646 19.13 1.19 -5.77
CA ALA A 646 19.90 2.00 -4.85
C ALA A 646 20.15 1.24 -3.56
N LEU A 647 21.35 1.35 -3.01
CA LEU A 647 21.77 0.77 -1.75
C LEU A 647 22.30 1.89 -0.87
N GLY A 648 21.91 1.92 0.40
CA GLY A 648 22.45 2.94 1.30
C GLY A 648 21.58 3.23 2.51
N GLY A 649 22.21 3.69 3.59
CA GLY A 649 21.55 4.24 4.75
C GLY A 649 20.77 3.22 5.58
N ASN A 650 20.18 3.71 6.65
CA ASN A 650 19.25 2.99 7.52
C ASN A 650 17.99 3.84 7.72
N GLU A 651 17.04 3.32 8.48
CA GLU A 651 15.77 3.99 8.78
C GLU A 651 15.93 5.48 9.14
N SER A 652 16.80 5.79 10.12
CA SER A 652 17.00 7.15 10.65
C SER A 652 17.65 8.13 9.65
N SER A 653 18.30 7.61 8.61
CA SER A 653 18.98 8.40 7.58
C SER A 653 18.20 8.52 6.27
N LEU A 654 17.15 7.72 6.12
CA LEU A 654 16.32 7.63 4.92
C LEU A 654 14.96 8.31 5.11
N PHE A 655 14.45 8.39 6.34
CA PHE A 655 13.19 9.05 6.66
C PHE A 655 13.36 10.11 7.76
N ALA A 656 12.48 11.11 7.77
CA ALA A 656 12.49 12.16 8.79
C ALA A 656 12.22 11.61 10.21
N ASN A 657 11.19 10.78 10.38
CA ASN A 657 10.91 10.07 11.63
C ASN A 657 9.93 8.90 11.41
N ALA A 658 10.38 7.79 10.81
CA ALA A 658 9.52 6.65 10.50
C ALA A 658 8.88 6.03 11.76
N SER A 659 9.63 5.95 12.87
CA SER A 659 9.10 5.48 14.15
C SER A 659 7.95 6.32 14.71
N GLY A 660 7.86 7.61 14.36
CA GLY A 660 6.73 8.49 14.70
C GLY A 660 5.71 8.65 13.57
N GLY A 661 5.74 7.79 12.55
CA GLY A 661 4.81 7.84 11.42
C GLY A 661 5.11 8.91 10.36
N ASP A 662 6.27 9.57 10.41
CA ASP A 662 6.73 10.52 9.39
C ASP A 662 7.73 9.87 8.43
N PHE A 663 7.22 9.49 7.26
CA PHE A 663 7.97 8.83 6.20
C PHE A 663 8.49 9.79 5.13
N THR A 664 8.57 11.10 5.43
CA THR A 664 9.15 12.08 4.51
C THR A 664 10.57 11.66 4.13
N PRO A 665 10.89 11.49 2.83
CA PRO A 665 12.21 11.03 2.40
C PRO A 665 13.31 12.05 2.75
N VAL A 666 14.45 11.57 3.22
CA VAL A 666 15.65 12.38 3.49
C VAL A 666 16.91 11.64 3.02
N GLY A 667 18.05 12.33 3.04
CA GLY A 667 19.37 11.72 2.83
C GLY A 667 19.47 10.89 1.55
N GLY A 668 19.85 9.61 1.71
CA GLY A 668 20.08 8.69 0.59
C GLY A 668 18.86 8.43 -0.30
N LEU A 669 17.63 8.55 0.22
CA LEU A 669 16.41 8.42 -0.60
C LEU A 669 16.25 9.59 -1.57
N LEU A 670 16.56 10.82 -1.13
CA LEU A 670 16.51 12.01 -1.99
C LEU A 670 17.66 12.03 -3.02
N ALA A 671 18.72 11.25 -2.80
CA ALA A 671 19.82 11.09 -3.74
C ALA A 671 19.58 10.00 -4.79
N SER A 672 18.52 9.19 -4.65
CA SER A 672 18.30 7.95 -5.42
C SER A 672 16.95 7.96 -6.14
N GLY A 673 16.72 8.96 -6.98
CA GLY A 673 15.45 9.20 -7.63
C GLY A 673 15.20 8.37 -8.90
N PHE A 674 13.95 7.95 -9.09
CA PHE A 674 13.49 7.18 -10.24
C PHE A 674 12.25 7.82 -10.87
N ALA A 675 11.92 7.43 -12.10
CA ALA A 675 10.63 7.77 -12.69
C ALA A 675 9.50 7.16 -11.83
N PRO A 676 8.46 7.92 -11.48
CA PRO A 676 7.38 7.41 -10.64
C PRO A 676 6.50 6.41 -11.39
N ILE A 677 5.96 5.46 -10.62
CA ILE A 677 5.01 4.45 -11.09
C ILE A 677 3.58 4.82 -10.66
N LEU A 678 3.41 5.64 -9.62
CA LEU A 678 2.12 6.16 -9.18
C LEU A 678 1.99 7.66 -9.49
N PRO A 679 0.78 8.17 -9.78
CA PRO A 679 0.58 9.59 -10.00
C PRO A 679 0.55 10.41 -8.71
N HIS A 680 0.05 9.84 -7.60
CA HIS A 680 -0.11 10.52 -6.32
C HIS A 680 0.33 9.64 -5.15
N ASP A 681 0.72 10.30 -4.06
CA ASP A 681 1.10 9.67 -2.81
C ASP A 681 -0.07 9.63 -1.80
N ILE A 682 0.20 9.03 -0.63
CA ILE A 682 -0.77 8.96 0.50
C ILE A 682 -1.15 10.33 1.07
N ALA A 683 -0.30 11.35 0.89
CA ALA A 683 -0.49 12.72 1.37
C ALA A 683 -1.12 13.65 0.32
N GLN A 684 -1.66 13.08 -0.78
CA GLN A 684 -2.28 13.80 -1.91
C GLN A 684 -1.29 14.56 -2.81
N GLY A 685 0.01 14.49 -2.53
CA GLY A 685 1.06 15.04 -3.37
C GLY A 685 1.18 14.29 -4.69
N GLY A 686 1.31 15.01 -5.79
CA GLY A 686 1.67 14.42 -7.08
C GLY A 686 3.13 13.99 -7.09
N TYR A 687 3.43 12.79 -7.61
CA TYR A 687 4.81 12.37 -7.78
C TYR A 687 5.51 13.24 -8.84
N PRO A 688 6.70 13.77 -8.56
CA PRO A 688 7.47 14.51 -9.55
C PRO A 688 8.07 13.60 -10.63
N PRO A 689 8.56 14.14 -11.76
CA PRO A 689 9.13 13.36 -12.85
C PRO A 689 10.28 12.42 -12.42
N ILE A 690 11.06 12.85 -11.41
CA ILE A 690 12.08 12.05 -10.74
C ILE A 690 11.79 12.12 -9.23
N ALA A 691 11.40 10.98 -8.67
CA ALA A 691 10.93 10.88 -7.31
C ALA A 691 11.76 9.90 -6.49
N ALA A 692 11.91 10.20 -5.20
CA ALA A 692 12.40 9.21 -4.25
C ALA A 692 11.49 7.96 -4.26
N PRO A 693 12.04 6.74 -4.15
CA PRO A 693 11.24 5.54 -3.97
C PRO A 693 10.54 5.57 -2.60
N GLY A 694 9.45 4.82 -2.49
CA GLY A 694 8.61 4.77 -1.29
C GLY A 694 7.26 5.44 -1.46
N ALA A 695 6.56 5.61 -0.34
CA ALA A 695 5.14 5.98 -0.30
C ALA A 695 4.83 7.48 -0.30
N ILE A 696 5.83 8.34 -0.13
CA ILE A 696 5.68 9.81 -0.05
C ILE A 696 6.38 10.44 -1.24
N ALA A 697 5.69 11.32 -1.95
CA ALA A 697 6.21 12.02 -3.11
C ALA A 697 7.24 13.07 -2.67
N ALA A 698 8.47 12.94 -3.18
CA ALA A 698 9.53 13.92 -2.98
C ALA A 698 10.43 14.00 -4.21
N ASN A 699 10.83 15.22 -4.60
CA ASN A 699 11.83 15.44 -5.64
C ASN A 699 13.14 14.80 -5.22
N ALA A 700 13.75 14.03 -6.12
CA ALA A 700 15.04 13.41 -5.88
C ALA A 700 16.01 13.69 -7.04
N ALA A 701 17.31 13.57 -6.76
CA ALA A 701 18.32 13.54 -7.79
C ALA A 701 18.17 12.27 -8.64
N VAL A 702 18.48 12.33 -9.93
CA VAL A 702 18.41 11.15 -10.80
C VAL A 702 19.38 10.08 -10.28
N PHE A 703 18.86 8.88 -10.07
CA PHE A 703 19.70 7.74 -9.73
C PHE A 703 20.65 7.41 -10.89
N VAL A 704 21.93 7.36 -10.57
CA VAL A 704 22.98 6.87 -11.46
C VAL A 704 23.38 5.49 -10.95
N ASP A 705 23.12 4.44 -11.75
CA ASP A 705 23.52 3.07 -11.39
C ASP A 705 25.05 3.01 -11.34
N SER A 706 25.62 3.07 -10.15
CA SER A 706 27.06 2.87 -9.92
C SER A 706 27.50 1.43 -10.20
N GLY A 707 26.60 0.57 -10.67
CA GLY A 707 26.82 -0.83 -11.02
C GLY A 707 27.27 -1.09 -12.47
N GLY A 708 27.48 -0.05 -13.29
CA GLY A 708 28.51 -0.14 -14.35
C GLY A 708 29.89 -0.24 -13.68
N PRO A 709 30.97 -0.70 -14.37
CA PRO A 709 32.31 -0.59 -13.79
C PRO A 709 32.47 0.85 -13.31
N SER A 710 32.79 1.03 -12.03
CA SER A 710 32.97 2.34 -11.41
C SER A 710 33.69 3.24 -12.41
N GLY A 711 33.02 4.31 -12.85
CA GLY A 711 33.59 5.26 -13.81
C GLY A 711 35.01 5.55 -13.36
N SER A 712 35.96 5.41 -14.26
CA SER A 712 37.39 5.25 -13.97
C SER A 712 38.03 6.51 -13.33
N GLY A 713 37.20 7.47 -12.91
CA GLY A 713 37.56 8.86 -12.65
C GLY A 713 37.78 9.65 -13.94
N ASP A 714 37.68 9.00 -15.11
CA ASP A 714 37.94 9.58 -16.43
C ASP A 714 36.69 9.40 -17.33
N PRO A 715 35.65 10.25 -17.17
CA PRO A 715 34.45 10.18 -17.99
C PRO A 715 34.75 10.36 -19.49
N PHE A 716 35.82 11.10 -19.82
CA PHE A 716 36.29 11.25 -21.19
C PHE A 716 36.82 9.92 -21.74
N GLY A 717 37.70 9.23 -21.00
CA GLY A 717 38.22 7.92 -21.37
C GLY A 717 37.14 6.84 -21.44
N ASP A 718 36.18 6.86 -20.50
CA ASP A 718 35.07 5.91 -20.46
C ASP A 718 34.12 6.10 -21.65
N LEU A 719 33.77 7.34 -21.97
CA LEU A 719 32.99 7.66 -23.17
C LEU A 719 33.72 7.24 -24.44
N LEU A 720 35.02 7.54 -24.53
CA LEU A 720 35.85 7.22 -25.68
C LEU A 720 35.87 5.71 -25.94
N ALA A 721 36.05 4.91 -24.88
CA ALA A 721 36.01 3.46 -24.97
C ALA A 721 34.65 2.94 -25.47
N LEU A 722 33.54 3.53 -25.03
CA LEU A 722 32.20 3.18 -25.50
C LEU A 722 31.98 3.54 -26.97
N ILE A 723 32.42 4.73 -27.40
CA ILE A 723 32.35 5.18 -28.80
C ILE A 723 33.19 4.26 -29.69
N ASP A 724 34.42 3.97 -29.30
CA ASP A 724 35.33 3.13 -30.08
C ASP A 724 34.83 1.69 -30.19
N ALA A 725 34.24 1.15 -29.12
CA ALA A 725 33.67 -0.19 -29.11
C ALA A 725 32.40 -0.29 -29.97
N ALA A 726 31.53 0.73 -29.93
CA ALA A 726 30.31 0.77 -30.72
C ALA A 726 30.58 1.04 -32.21
N GLY A 727 31.67 1.75 -32.52
CA GLY A 727 31.98 2.22 -33.86
C GLY A 727 30.95 3.23 -34.36
N GLY A 728 30.74 3.27 -35.68
CA GLY A 728 29.72 4.13 -36.28
C GLY A 728 30.13 5.60 -36.34
N ARG A 729 29.15 6.50 -36.10
CA ARG A 729 29.27 7.94 -36.36
C ARG A 729 29.36 8.80 -35.10
N SER A 730 29.45 8.17 -33.93
CA SER A 730 29.68 8.87 -32.68
C SER A 730 31.10 9.45 -32.67
N SER A 731 31.32 10.63 -32.13
CA SER A 731 32.63 11.30 -32.12
C SER A 731 32.77 12.22 -30.92
N ILE A 732 34.01 12.56 -30.56
CA ILE A 732 34.27 13.59 -29.55
C ILE A 732 35.42 14.48 -30.00
N HIS A 733 35.20 15.78 -29.90
CA HIS A 733 36.06 16.82 -30.45
C HIS A 733 36.49 17.77 -29.35
N ASP A 734 37.79 18.12 -29.36
CA ASP A 734 38.35 19.17 -28.52
C ASP A 734 38.84 20.30 -29.41
N TYR A 735 38.10 21.42 -29.43
CA TYR A 735 38.36 22.54 -30.30
C TYR A 735 39.58 23.36 -29.86
N THR A 736 40.11 23.13 -28.65
CA THR A 736 41.43 23.67 -28.25
C THR A 736 42.58 23.06 -29.06
N LEU A 737 42.34 21.92 -29.70
CA LEU A 737 43.30 21.21 -30.55
C LEU A 737 43.01 21.37 -32.05
N ALA A 738 42.07 22.24 -32.41
CA ALA A 738 41.72 22.48 -33.81
C ALA A 738 42.86 23.20 -34.57
N SER A 739 42.85 23.07 -35.89
CA SER A 739 43.84 23.64 -36.81
C SER A 739 43.18 24.63 -37.77
N ASP A 740 43.78 25.82 -37.88
CA ASP A 740 43.41 26.88 -38.83
C ASP A 740 43.77 26.52 -40.29
N VAL A 741 44.77 25.65 -40.48
CA VAL A 741 45.38 25.32 -41.77
C VAL A 741 44.32 24.79 -42.74
N PRO A 742 43.99 25.49 -43.83
CA PRO A 742 42.86 25.12 -44.69
C PRO A 742 42.92 23.66 -45.20
N PRO A 743 41.84 22.87 -45.05
CA PRO A 743 40.58 23.23 -44.41
C PRO A 743 40.70 23.31 -42.88
N TRP A 744 39.95 24.21 -42.24
CA TRP A 744 39.86 24.22 -40.78
C TRP A 744 39.40 22.84 -40.30
N THR A 745 40.08 22.27 -39.31
CA THR A 745 39.74 20.94 -38.77
C THR A 745 39.75 20.92 -37.25
N SER A 746 38.81 20.18 -36.65
CA SER A 746 38.96 19.66 -35.29
C SER A 746 39.06 18.15 -35.37
N PRO A 747 40.17 17.54 -34.94
CA PRO A 747 40.30 16.10 -34.95
C PRO A 747 39.23 15.47 -34.07
N ASP A 748 38.69 14.35 -34.53
CA ASP A 748 37.95 13.43 -33.67
C ASP A 748 38.96 12.70 -32.79
N ARG A 749 38.65 12.61 -31.50
CA ARG A 749 39.47 11.91 -30.51
C ARG A 749 39.20 10.41 -30.51
N SER A 750 38.07 9.99 -31.07
CA SER A 750 37.72 8.58 -31.26
C SER A 750 38.46 7.94 -32.44
N ALA A 751 38.50 6.61 -32.46
CA ALA A 751 39.21 5.82 -33.46
C ALA A 751 38.54 5.83 -34.85
N ASN A 752 37.30 6.31 -34.98
CA ASN A 752 36.54 6.24 -36.23
C ASN A 752 36.79 7.44 -37.18
N GLY A 753 37.44 8.51 -36.71
CA GLY A 753 37.97 9.58 -37.56
C GLY A 753 36.90 10.53 -38.13
N ASN A 754 35.77 10.71 -37.45
CA ASN A 754 34.66 11.56 -37.89
C ASN A 754 34.93 13.06 -37.68
N GLN A 755 35.95 13.62 -38.34
CA GLN A 755 36.42 15.00 -38.11
C GLN A 755 35.35 16.08 -38.38
N HIS A 756 35.42 17.16 -37.60
CA HIS A 756 34.74 18.41 -37.92
C HIS A 756 35.60 19.23 -38.89
N LEU A 757 35.02 19.67 -40.01
CA LEU A 757 35.72 20.33 -41.11
C LEU A 757 35.05 21.64 -41.54
N GLN A 758 35.83 22.62 -41.99
CA GLN A 758 35.34 23.77 -42.75
C GLN A 758 36.34 24.18 -43.84
N ALA A 759 35.97 23.94 -45.10
CA ALA A 759 36.82 24.20 -46.25
C ALA A 759 36.78 25.66 -46.73
N THR A 760 35.75 26.43 -46.37
CA THR A 760 35.61 27.82 -46.80
C THR A 760 36.26 28.76 -45.79
N GLY A 761 37.39 29.37 -46.16
CA GLY A 761 38.17 30.22 -45.24
C GLY A 761 37.41 31.41 -44.63
N SER A 762 36.34 31.90 -45.29
CA SER A 762 35.48 32.99 -44.81
C SER A 762 34.31 32.53 -43.93
N ARG A 763 34.27 31.26 -43.54
CA ARG A 763 33.18 30.65 -42.75
C ARG A 763 33.73 29.80 -41.59
N LYS A 764 35.01 29.97 -41.27
CA LYS A 764 35.70 29.16 -40.27
C LYS A 764 35.66 29.91 -38.92
N PRO A 765 35.38 29.22 -37.81
CA PRO A 765 35.45 29.84 -36.51
C PRO A 765 36.89 30.25 -36.16
N ALA A 766 37.03 31.34 -35.42
CA ALA A 766 38.32 31.82 -34.94
C ALA A 766 38.83 30.94 -33.78
N LEU A 767 40.08 30.48 -33.85
CA LEU A 767 40.67 29.67 -32.78
C LEU A 767 41.16 30.55 -31.63
N GLY A 768 40.84 30.16 -30.40
CA GLY A 768 41.30 30.79 -29.16
C GLY A 768 41.75 29.77 -28.12
N THR A 769 42.22 30.25 -26.97
CA THR A 769 42.70 29.39 -25.86
C THR A 769 41.61 28.53 -25.24
N ASN A 770 40.34 28.96 -25.37
CA ASN A 770 39.18 28.29 -24.78
C ASN A 770 38.39 27.46 -25.82
N GLY A 771 38.92 27.29 -27.03
CA GLY A 771 38.27 26.55 -28.11
C GLY A 771 38.04 27.41 -29.36
N ALA A 772 37.04 27.04 -30.17
CA ALA A 772 36.71 27.76 -31.39
C ALA A 772 35.58 28.76 -31.13
N THR A 773 35.82 30.02 -31.47
CA THR A 773 34.86 31.12 -31.39
C THR A 773 34.13 31.23 -32.71
N PHE A 774 32.83 31.01 -32.65
CA PHE A 774 31.90 31.32 -33.71
C PHE A 774 31.49 32.78 -33.47
N ASP A 775 31.71 33.66 -34.45
CA ASP A 775 31.55 35.11 -34.30
C ASP A 775 30.24 35.65 -34.93
N GLY A 776 29.39 34.74 -35.39
CA GLY A 776 28.14 35.05 -36.08
C GLY A 776 28.25 35.41 -37.57
N ASN A 777 29.45 35.45 -38.16
CA ASN A 777 29.68 35.80 -39.57
C ASN A 777 29.62 34.60 -40.53
N ASN A 778 28.58 33.75 -40.39
CA ASN A 778 28.40 32.50 -41.15
C ASN A 778 29.37 31.37 -40.78
N ASP A 779 29.95 31.42 -39.59
CA ASP A 779 30.84 30.39 -39.09
C ASP A 779 30.09 29.08 -38.82
N PHE A 780 30.61 27.99 -39.37
CA PHE A 780 30.18 26.65 -39.02
C PHE A 780 31.29 25.64 -39.28
N VAL A 781 31.15 24.46 -38.69
CA VAL A 781 31.94 23.28 -39.01
C VAL A 781 31.00 22.12 -39.29
N SER A 782 31.38 21.20 -40.17
CA SER A 782 30.54 20.07 -40.54
C SER A 782 31.21 18.73 -40.30
N GLN A 783 30.41 17.75 -39.90
CA GLN A 783 30.74 16.34 -39.83
C GLN A 783 29.92 15.61 -40.90
N ALA A 784 30.55 14.76 -41.71
CA ALA A 784 29.82 13.93 -42.65
C ALA A 784 29.01 12.85 -41.90
N ILE A 785 27.72 12.72 -42.23
CA ILE A 785 26.83 11.69 -41.67
C ILE A 785 25.88 11.17 -42.78
N ASN A 786 25.11 10.12 -42.50
CA ASN A 786 24.14 9.55 -43.45
C ASN A 786 22.84 9.14 -42.73
N GLY A 787 22.05 10.10 -42.24
CA GLY A 787 20.78 9.82 -41.56
C GLY A 787 20.86 9.40 -40.08
N GLY A 788 19.73 9.35 -39.36
CA GLY A 788 19.63 8.76 -38.02
C GLY A 788 19.43 9.77 -36.88
N LEU A 789 19.20 9.24 -35.67
CA LEU A 789 19.01 10.03 -34.44
C LEU A 789 20.34 10.19 -33.70
N PHE A 790 20.60 11.41 -33.25
CA PHE A 790 21.83 11.75 -32.55
C PHE A 790 21.55 12.55 -31.27
N THR A 791 22.36 12.30 -30.24
CA THR A 791 22.53 13.25 -29.12
C THR A 791 23.78 14.09 -29.38
N VAL A 792 23.71 15.40 -29.14
CA VAL A 792 24.86 16.30 -29.19
C VAL A 792 25.06 16.95 -27.83
N ALA A 793 26.21 16.72 -27.21
CA ALA A 793 26.64 17.40 -25.99
C ALA A 793 27.79 18.37 -26.31
N MET A 794 27.76 19.59 -25.76
CA MET A 794 28.79 20.59 -26.02
C MET A 794 29.03 21.50 -24.82
N ALA A 795 30.30 21.84 -24.60
CA ALA A 795 30.70 22.86 -23.63
C ALA A 795 30.83 24.22 -24.34
N ILE A 796 30.00 25.18 -23.94
CA ILE A 796 29.83 26.46 -24.62
C ILE A 796 29.92 27.64 -23.67
N MET A 797 30.48 28.75 -24.15
CA MET A 797 30.55 30.04 -23.46
C MET A 797 30.05 31.14 -24.39
N VAL A 798 29.03 31.88 -23.98
CA VAL A 798 28.47 32.98 -24.78
C VAL A 798 29.39 34.21 -24.67
N ASN A 799 29.76 34.80 -25.82
CA ASN A 799 30.76 35.88 -25.87
C ASN A 799 30.18 37.29 -25.70
N ASP A 800 28.88 37.48 -25.94
CA ASP A 800 28.17 38.73 -25.68
C ASP A 800 26.80 38.44 -25.03
N PRO A 801 26.72 38.45 -23.68
CA PRO A 801 25.48 38.16 -22.98
C PRO A 801 24.43 39.28 -23.09
N ALA A 802 24.79 40.44 -23.67
CA ALA A 802 23.88 41.58 -23.83
C ALA A 802 23.17 41.59 -25.20
N ASP A 803 23.56 40.73 -26.14
CA ASP A 803 22.84 40.53 -27.40
C ASP A 803 21.65 39.57 -27.16
N PRO A 804 20.38 40.03 -27.19
CA PRO A 804 19.18 39.19 -26.98
C PRO A 804 18.92 38.18 -28.12
N GLY A 805 19.93 37.96 -28.96
CA GLY A 805 19.82 37.51 -30.30
C GLY A 805 20.25 36.08 -30.57
N ALA A 806 20.05 35.10 -29.65
CA ALA A 806 19.61 33.71 -29.95
C ALA A 806 19.90 32.58 -28.93
N ILE A 807 19.27 31.45 -29.23
CA ILE A 807 19.25 30.15 -28.56
C ILE A 807 19.53 29.03 -29.57
N LEU A 808 20.03 27.88 -29.10
CA LEU A 808 20.15 26.65 -29.88
C LEU A 808 18.77 26.05 -30.23
N SER A 809 18.43 25.93 -31.51
CA SER A 809 17.20 25.26 -31.96
C SER A 809 17.50 24.28 -33.10
N ASP A 810 17.04 23.05 -32.94
CA ASP A 810 16.71 22.14 -34.04
C ASP A 810 15.46 22.71 -34.73
N GLU A 811 15.61 23.33 -35.90
CA GLU A 811 14.47 23.45 -36.81
C GLU A 811 14.34 22.11 -37.52
N ALA A 812 13.20 21.43 -37.33
CA ALA A 812 12.78 20.15 -37.91
C ALA A 812 12.92 19.98 -39.44
N ASN A 813 13.55 20.94 -40.14
CA ASN A 813 13.84 20.94 -41.56
C ASN A 813 15.25 21.47 -41.92
N THR A 814 16.23 21.52 -41.00
CA THR A 814 17.59 22.00 -41.33
C THR A 814 18.70 21.13 -40.72
N THR A 815 19.85 21.00 -41.38
CA THR A 815 21.02 20.15 -41.01
C THR A 815 21.91 20.75 -39.91
N TYR A 816 21.39 21.64 -39.07
CA TYR A 816 22.24 22.51 -38.24
C TYR A 816 21.89 22.38 -36.76
N VAL A 817 22.93 22.25 -35.95
CA VAL A 817 22.91 22.58 -34.53
C VAL A 817 23.32 24.05 -34.42
N GLN A 818 22.33 24.95 -34.41
CA GLN A 818 22.53 26.38 -34.61
C GLN A 818 21.82 27.28 -33.59
N TYR A 819 22.36 28.49 -33.47
CA TYR A 819 21.84 29.68 -32.80
C TYR A 819 20.74 30.38 -33.68
N GLN A 820 19.51 30.59 -33.18
CA GLN A 820 18.44 31.43 -33.78
C GLN A 820 17.80 32.47 -32.81
N ALA A 821 17.78 33.75 -33.21
CA ALA A 821 17.44 34.91 -32.37
C ALA A 821 16.00 34.90 -31.78
N GLY A 822 15.84 35.26 -30.49
CA GLY A 822 14.56 35.66 -29.87
C GLY A 822 14.14 34.95 -28.57
N ASN A 823 13.60 35.71 -27.59
CA ASN A 823 12.97 35.20 -26.36
C ASN A 823 11.46 34.92 -26.59
N THR A 824 11.14 33.77 -27.20
CA THR A 824 9.76 33.36 -27.48
C THR A 824 9.33 32.17 -26.62
N ALA A 825 8.05 32.10 -26.24
CA ALA A 825 7.47 30.97 -25.50
C ALA A 825 7.29 29.68 -26.33
N SER A 826 7.94 29.59 -27.50
CA SER A 826 7.82 28.43 -28.40
C SER A 826 8.64 27.26 -27.87
N HIS A 827 8.02 26.08 -27.81
CA HIS A 827 8.64 24.82 -27.41
C HIS A 827 9.65 24.29 -28.45
N PHE A 828 10.64 23.53 -27.97
CA PHE A 828 11.55 22.76 -28.81
C PHE A 828 10.85 21.52 -29.37
N ALA A 829 11.32 21.04 -30.53
CA ALA A 829 10.90 19.73 -31.08
C ALA A 829 11.59 18.55 -30.36
N THR A 830 12.71 18.83 -29.68
CA THR A 830 13.60 17.86 -29.01
C THR A 830 13.93 18.33 -27.59
N ALA A 831 14.28 17.41 -26.69
CA ALA A 831 14.66 17.75 -25.32
C ALA A 831 16.05 18.41 -25.29
N VAL A 832 16.15 19.59 -24.68
CA VAL A 832 17.41 20.32 -24.50
C VAL A 832 17.69 20.48 -23.01
N GLN A 833 18.89 20.10 -22.58
CA GLN A 833 19.35 20.25 -21.21
C GLN A 833 20.52 21.25 -21.13
N VAL A 834 20.57 22.04 -20.06
CA VAL A 834 21.72 22.87 -19.69
C VAL A 834 22.17 22.46 -18.29
N ASP A 835 23.40 21.98 -18.16
CA ASP A 835 23.96 21.48 -16.89
C ASP A 835 23.05 20.46 -16.19
N GLY A 836 22.43 19.57 -16.98
CA GLY A 836 21.50 18.53 -16.52
C GLY A 836 20.07 19.02 -16.22
N VAL A 837 19.78 20.31 -16.39
CA VAL A 837 18.45 20.89 -16.21
C VAL A 837 17.72 20.96 -17.55
N VAL A 838 16.55 20.32 -17.64
CA VAL A 838 15.71 20.34 -18.85
C VAL A 838 15.14 21.75 -19.07
N THR A 839 15.35 22.28 -20.27
CA THR A 839 14.77 23.54 -20.74
C THR A 839 13.64 23.24 -21.72
N THR A 840 12.46 23.83 -21.50
CA THR A 840 11.26 23.47 -22.27
C THR A 840 10.84 24.54 -23.27
N THR A 841 11.33 25.76 -23.08
CA THR A 841 11.08 26.89 -23.97
C THR A 841 12.39 27.53 -24.41
N ARG A 842 12.32 28.24 -25.53
CA ARG A 842 13.42 29.08 -26.04
C ARG A 842 13.90 30.10 -25.00
N GLY A 843 12.98 30.74 -24.27
CA GLY A 843 13.31 31.67 -23.18
C GLY A 843 14.12 31.01 -22.07
N ASP A 844 13.71 29.83 -21.59
CA ASP A 844 14.41 29.12 -20.52
C ASP A 844 15.84 28.75 -20.92
N LEU A 845 16.00 28.30 -22.18
CA LEU A 845 17.32 27.95 -22.70
C LEU A 845 18.22 29.17 -22.84
N HIS A 846 17.69 30.31 -23.31
CA HIS A 846 18.43 31.57 -23.35
C HIS A 846 18.94 31.92 -21.95
N ASP A 847 18.03 31.98 -20.98
CA ASP A 847 18.37 32.43 -19.64
C ASP A 847 19.37 31.48 -18.97
N ALA A 848 19.31 30.19 -19.27
CA ALA A 848 20.26 29.19 -18.77
C ALA A 848 21.67 29.32 -19.39
N VAL A 849 21.78 29.67 -20.69
CA VAL A 849 23.10 29.77 -21.35
C VAL A 849 23.73 31.17 -21.29
N ASN A 850 22.96 32.21 -21.03
CA ASN A 850 23.43 33.61 -21.07
C ASN A 850 24.17 34.08 -19.79
N GLY A 851 24.59 33.13 -18.95
CA GLY A 851 25.40 33.39 -17.76
C GLY A 851 26.87 33.71 -18.08
N ALA A 852 27.61 34.23 -17.09
CA ALA A 852 29.02 34.61 -17.25
C ALA A 852 30.01 33.41 -17.24
N GLY A 853 29.58 32.22 -17.65
CA GLY A 853 30.34 30.98 -17.49
C GLY A 853 30.19 30.02 -18.67
N GLU A 854 31.03 28.99 -18.67
CA GLU A 854 30.84 27.84 -19.55
C GLU A 854 29.69 26.98 -19.01
N VAL A 855 28.84 26.50 -19.91
CA VAL A 855 27.75 25.56 -19.59
C VAL A 855 27.84 24.34 -20.50
N VAL A 856 27.31 23.21 -20.02
CA VAL A 856 27.13 22.00 -20.82
C VAL A 856 25.72 21.96 -21.38
N LEU A 857 25.65 22.06 -22.69
CA LEU A 857 24.42 21.87 -23.44
C LEU A 857 24.33 20.42 -23.91
N MET A 858 23.17 19.78 -23.73
CA MET A 858 22.86 18.47 -24.32
C MET A 858 21.54 18.53 -25.09
N ILE A 859 21.58 18.12 -26.37
CA ILE A 859 20.41 18.08 -27.26
C ILE A 859 20.18 16.62 -27.64
N GLU A 860 19.04 16.06 -27.25
CA GLU A 860 18.72 14.65 -27.47
C GLU A 860 17.82 14.43 -28.68
N GLY A 861 17.97 13.29 -29.37
CA GLY A 861 17.04 12.86 -30.41
C GLY A 861 17.02 13.72 -31.68
N VAL A 862 18.15 14.35 -32.03
CA VAL A 862 18.24 15.17 -33.24
C VAL A 862 18.17 14.27 -34.48
N ASP A 863 17.13 14.45 -35.30
CA ASP A 863 16.90 13.63 -36.48
C ASP A 863 17.60 14.18 -37.72
N PHE A 864 18.65 13.48 -38.15
CA PHE A 864 19.38 13.78 -39.37
C PHE A 864 18.97 12.89 -40.55
N SER A 865 17.87 12.16 -40.46
CA SER A 865 17.35 11.34 -41.57
C SER A 865 17.22 12.13 -42.87
N GLY A 866 17.81 11.59 -43.95
CA GLY A 866 17.85 12.26 -45.26
C GLY A 866 18.91 13.36 -45.40
N ARG A 867 19.82 13.52 -44.41
CA ARG A 867 20.91 14.50 -44.43
C ARG A 867 22.27 13.83 -44.59
N SER A 868 23.20 14.55 -45.24
CA SER A 868 24.57 14.12 -45.51
C SER A 868 25.62 14.72 -44.56
N GLU A 869 25.21 15.63 -43.68
CA GLU A 869 26.11 16.30 -42.75
C GLU A 869 25.37 16.81 -41.51
N LEU A 870 26.09 16.84 -40.40
CA LEU A 870 25.77 17.53 -39.15
C LEU A 870 26.61 18.80 -39.11
N ARG A 871 26.01 19.94 -38.82
CA ARG A 871 26.73 21.22 -38.72
C ARG A 871 26.67 21.78 -37.31
N ILE A 872 27.80 22.18 -36.75
CA ILE A 872 27.88 23.00 -35.53
C ILE A 872 28.10 24.45 -35.98
N GLY A 873 27.17 25.35 -35.64
CA GLY A 873 27.13 26.73 -36.14
C GLY A 873 26.16 26.92 -37.33
N ARG A 874 26.16 28.11 -37.96
CA ARG A 874 25.19 28.48 -39.00
C ARG A 874 25.81 29.31 -40.11
N GLY A 875 25.59 28.91 -41.37
CA GLY A 875 26.05 29.63 -42.56
C GLY A 875 25.26 30.89 -42.97
N SER A 876 24.34 31.38 -42.12
CA SER A 876 23.47 32.56 -42.38
C SER A 876 22.95 33.28 -41.11
N GLY A 877 23.55 33.06 -39.92
CA GLY A 877 23.09 33.67 -38.66
C GLY A 877 24.03 33.48 -37.47
N ALA A 878 23.71 34.16 -36.37
CA ALA A 878 24.69 34.78 -35.49
C ALA A 878 25.21 33.94 -34.29
N MET A 879 25.64 32.67 -34.42
CA MET A 879 26.24 31.98 -33.25
C MET A 879 27.46 32.77 -32.75
N ASN A 880 27.32 33.43 -31.59
CA ASN A 880 28.36 34.23 -30.95
C ASN A 880 28.78 33.59 -29.63
N ALA A 881 29.47 32.46 -29.75
CA ALA A 881 29.90 31.66 -28.61
C ALA A 881 31.23 30.97 -28.90
N THR A 882 31.98 30.71 -27.84
CA THR A 882 33.15 29.87 -27.87
C THR A 882 32.75 28.45 -27.49
N VAL A 883 33.06 27.49 -28.35
CA VAL A 883 32.83 26.05 -28.11
C VAL A 883 34.16 25.41 -27.80
N ARG A 884 34.25 24.75 -26.65
CA ARG A 884 35.48 24.08 -26.22
C ARG A 884 35.52 22.62 -26.64
N ARG A 885 34.44 21.88 -26.35
CA ARG A 885 34.31 20.45 -26.66
C ARG A 885 32.93 20.13 -27.20
N VAL A 886 32.86 19.13 -28.06
CA VAL A 886 31.61 18.60 -28.62
C VAL A 886 31.68 17.08 -28.65
N ALA A 887 30.68 16.40 -28.11
CA ALA A 887 30.43 14.98 -28.29
C ALA A 887 29.17 14.77 -29.15
N VAL A 888 29.26 13.92 -30.16
CA VAL A 888 28.15 13.52 -31.03
C VAL A 888 27.92 12.04 -30.80
N ILE A 889 26.71 11.63 -30.43
CA ILE A 889 26.37 10.25 -30.07
C ILE A 889 25.29 9.74 -31.03
N GLU A 890 25.60 8.74 -31.83
CA GLU A 890 24.63 8.01 -32.65
C GLU A 890 23.77 7.13 -31.73
N GLU A 891 22.50 7.49 -31.51
CA GLU A 891 21.68 6.87 -30.45
C GLU A 891 21.42 5.39 -30.71
N SER A 892 21.29 5.01 -31.98
CA SER A 892 21.10 3.61 -32.39
C SER A 892 22.32 2.73 -32.10
N ALA A 893 23.49 3.30 -31.83
CA ALA A 893 24.68 2.55 -31.46
C ALA A 893 24.65 2.08 -29.99
N PHE A 894 23.72 2.59 -29.16
CA PHE A 894 23.68 2.36 -27.71
C PHE A 894 22.28 1.94 -27.18
N PRO A 895 21.60 0.92 -27.76
CA PRO A 895 20.20 0.61 -27.46
C PRO A 895 19.94 0.16 -26.00
N GLY A 896 20.96 -0.29 -25.27
CA GLY A 896 20.83 -0.77 -23.88
C GLY A 896 21.44 0.14 -22.82
N ASN A 897 22.18 1.17 -23.21
CA ASN A 897 22.95 2.03 -22.31
C ASN A 897 23.00 3.51 -22.75
N LEU A 898 22.10 3.94 -23.65
CA LEU A 898 22.07 5.30 -24.18
C LEU A 898 22.11 6.37 -23.09
N GLN A 899 21.35 6.21 -22.00
CA GLN A 899 21.34 7.20 -20.91
C GLN A 899 22.70 7.32 -20.20
N GLN A 900 23.39 6.20 -19.98
CA GLN A 900 24.75 6.20 -19.44
C GLN A 900 25.71 6.94 -20.38
N VAL A 901 25.60 6.68 -21.69
CA VAL A 901 26.45 7.32 -22.71
C VAL A 901 26.18 8.82 -22.80
N ARG A 902 24.91 9.25 -22.68
CA ARG A 902 24.53 10.67 -22.63
C ARG A 902 25.11 11.37 -21.40
N GLN A 903 25.03 10.72 -20.24
CA GLN A 903 25.65 11.24 -19.02
C GLN A 903 27.17 11.36 -19.18
N LEU A 904 27.84 10.31 -19.63
CA LEU A 904 29.28 10.35 -19.88
C LEU A 904 29.66 11.40 -20.93
N ALA A 905 28.80 11.62 -21.95
CA ALA A 905 28.98 12.68 -22.93
C ALA A 905 28.92 14.08 -22.30
N ALA A 906 27.94 14.33 -21.43
CA ALA A 906 27.83 15.58 -20.68
C ALA A 906 29.05 15.79 -19.76
N GLU A 907 29.46 14.76 -19.02
CA GLU A 907 30.62 14.80 -18.12
C GLU A 907 31.95 14.95 -18.86
N ALA A 908 32.12 14.32 -20.03
CA ALA A 908 33.35 14.40 -20.82
C ALA A 908 33.56 15.77 -21.49
N VAL A 909 32.47 16.45 -21.88
CA VAL A 909 32.54 17.81 -22.42
C VAL A 909 32.69 18.84 -21.30
N ALA A 910 32.07 18.63 -20.13
CA ALA A 910 32.30 19.43 -18.92
C ALA A 910 33.80 19.46 -18.57
N LEU A 911 34.32 20.60 -18.14
CA LEU A 911 35.68 20.65 -17.59
C LEU A 911 35.69 19.96 -16.22
N THR A 912 36.59 18.98 -16.06
CA THR A 912 37.37 18.79 -14.83
C THR A 912 38.55 19.73 -14.82
#